data_AF-A0A090DGJ5-F1
#
_entry.id   AF-A0A090DGJ5-F1
#
_cell.length_a   1.000
_cell.length_b   1.000
_cell.length_c   1.000
_cell.angle_alpha   90.00
_cell.angle_beta   90.00
_cell.angle_gamma   90.00
#
_symmetry.space_group_name_H-M   'P 1'
#
loop_
_entity.id
_entity.type
_entity.pdbx_description
1 polymer ?
#
loop_
_entity_poly.entity_id
_entity_poly.type
_entity_poly.pdbx_seq_one_letter_code
_entity_poly.pdbx_strand_id
1 'polypeptide(L)'
;MPLPTSARDLERSQCRMEQHDENTMPSRSTHVVDGMLALRSARDAAARGGAIGREIVTLPLLAARLVGGFATPAGTEVLYPAIQAALASESFDDIGTVARLPGMSRAVLHALDSAWRADLDLSSTAGEAPRFSDLHRIEIFVSDHIPPAHMLPRDLRDAAIGRIDRARSLLGPVTLSGVVDVDPLWRPLLNELARVTDLTWELPAPVEHAWFRGSIQRRAGTIPVRTSAEANADPKSEVIEALRWTRQLLTTGKVQAQDIAIAATSTQDWDDHFLAYARSAGLPLHFSHGVPALSTPEGQACAALADILANGLNQERVWRLIRRLPAYPFASRLPPDWFAAIPRNAALRSLDQWREVLAAARPRRDDGELAEQILLPVLELLARGADIAEEAGARLLGGASLAMWEEALRSAPAQAIALSLQALRVADQGDPANSVVWCPASQLAACPRPYTRLLGLTNRSWPRSENDDPLLPHHLLDRRRLHPVGVAERDRRHFEIIRAHTKEELVLSRSLRNAKGGVLSPSSLWPSDEIVHKRDRIPEHAFSEADRLLARPRDAGQLACVRQSQLCWRNWQRPSILTPHDGLSGANHPAIERALTRVQSTTSLQRLLRDPLGFVWRYALGWRSVRFQSDPLQLGAASFGELVHELISGAIIALEPTPGFARASADEIEAAIADASTAILHAWPLQRSVPPPLLWRHTVNEAARRTAKGLAADDQVRSDTRSWTEVPFGQEDPAEEEAPWDTTVAVPIEKTGLVFGGRLDRLDIRATGDGARITDYKSAKPPPKHQRIALGQGRELQRVLYAIAARALLPEVRTVVARLVYLADDPITFELKGDELAGAVGEAVGYLSAAMTILRSGRIAPRWEQDIDYDDMRLALPADRESYLRRKASEFRTANQLLNRLWSAST
;
A
#
# COMPACT_ATOMS: atom_id res chain seq x y z
N MET A 1 -62.16 -20.49 15.43
CA MET A 1 -63.05 -21.37 16.23
C MET A 1 -62.37 -22.71 16.40
N PRO A 2 -62.44 -23.41 17.55
CA PRO A 2 -62.75 -22.97 18.92
C PRO A 2 -61.64 -23.36 19.93
N LEU A 3 -61.68 -22.76 21.12
CA LEU A 3 -61.06 -23.28 22.35
C LEU A 3 -61.66 -24.66 22.70
N PRO A 4 -60.92 -25.49 23.45
CA PRO A 4 -61.53 -26.05 24.64
C PRO A 4 -60.67 -25.87 25.90
N THR A 5 -61.35 -25.30 26.88
CA THR A 5 -61.18 -25.41 28.33
C THR A 5 -60.87 -26.81 28.85
N SER A 6 -59.96 -26.89 29.83
CA SER A 6 -60.05 -27.82 30.95
C SER A 6 -59.10 -27.38 32.07
N ALA A 7 -59.66 -26.79 33.13
CA ALA A 7 -58.94 -26.38 34.34
C ALA A 7 -58.53 -27.56 35.25
N ARG A 8 -58.49 -28.81 34.73
CA ARG A 8 -58.15 -30.01 35.50
C ARG A 8 -56.76 -30.58 35.22
N ASP A 9 -56.04 -30.09 34.20
CA ASP A 9 -54.66 -30.53 33.92
C ASP A 9 -53.58 -29.68 34.61
N LEU A 10 -53.97 -28.54 35.21
CA LEU A 10 -53.07 -27.67 35.97
C LEU A 10 -52.78 -28.24 37.38
N GLU A 11 -53.76 -28.87 38.04
CA GLU A 11 -53.56 -29.41 39.40
C GLU A 11 -52.74 -30.72 39.44
N ARG A 12 -52.78 -31.54 38.37
CA ARG A 12 -51.89 -32.73 38.28
C ARG A 12 -50.46 -32.39 37.87
N SER A 13 -50.24 -31.23 37.27
CA SER A 13 -48.91 -30.72 36.93
C SER A 13 -48.23 -30.05 38.13
N GLN A 14 -48.99 -29.40 39.01
CA GLN A 14 -48.46 -28.84 40.27
C GLN A 14 -48.06 -29.92 41.27
N CYS A 15 -48.81 -31.02 41.39
CA CYS A 15 -48.49 -32.07 42.37
C CYS A 15 -47.34 -33.02 41.96
N ARG A 16 -46.82 -32.90 40.72
CA ARG A 16 -45.57 -33.57 40.27
C ARG A 16 -44.35 -32.65 40.23
N MET A 17 -44.52 -31.35 40.46
CA MET A 17 -43.45 -30.37 40.51
C MET A 17 -42.95 -30.06 41.94
N GLU A 18 -43.60 -30.57 42.99
CA GLU A 18 -43.26 -30.26 44.38
C GLU A 18 -42.48 -31.38 45.12
N GLN A 19 -41.88 -32.34 44.40
CA GLN A 19 -41.04 -33.37 45.04
C GLN A 19 -39.67 -33.62 44.40
N HIS A 20 -39.17 -32.77 43.51
CA HIS A 20 -37.76 -32.76 43.08
C HIS A 20 -37.30 -31.31 42.89
N ASP A 21 -36.78 -30.72 43.95
CA ASP A 21 -35.53 -29.96 43.95
C ASP A 21 -35.31 -29.47 45.38
N GLU A 22 -34.70 -30.34 46.20
CA GLU A 22 -33.80 -29.83 47.22
C GLU A 22 -32.84 -28.88 46.51
N ASN A 23 -32.86 -27.62 46.95
CA ASN A 23 -32.08 -26.50 46.45
C ASN A 23 -30.58 -26.81 46.56
N THR A 24 -30.09 -27.63 45.64
CA THR A 24 -28.68 -28.05 45.56
C THR A 24 -27.98 -26.87 44.90
N MET A 25 -27.24 -26.08 45.68
CA MET A 25 -26.43 -25.01 45.11
C MET A 25 -25.61 -25.58 43.95
N PRO A 26 -25.58 -24.92 42.77
CA PRO A 26 -24.82 -25.42 41.63
C PRO A 26 -23.36 -25.64 42.05
N SER A 27 -22.88 -26.87 41.87
CA SER A 27 -21.51 -27.25 42.24
C SER A 27 -20.52 -26.44 41.40
N ARG A 28 -19.72 -25.60 42.08
CA ARG A 28 -18.71 -24.78 41.41
C ARG A 28 -17.58 -25.67 40.91
N SER A 29 -17.09 -25.39 39.70
CA SER A 29 -15.88 -26.02 39.16
C SER A 29 -15.09 -25.02 38.33
N THR A 30 -13.77 -25.16 38.30
CA THR A 30 -12.88 -24.26 37.56
C THR A 30 -12.07 -25.03 36.53
N HIS A 31 -12.08 -24.58 35.29
CA HIS A 31 -11.23 -25.09 34.23
C HIS A 31 -10.14 -24.07 33.89
N VAL A 32 -8.90 -24.52 33.99
CA VAL A 32 -7.71 -23.77 33.61
C VAL A 32 -7.31 -24.21 32.21
N VAL A 33 -7.22 -23.26 31.29
CA VAL A 33 -6.85 -23.48 29.89
C VAL A 33 -5.72 -22.55 29.47
N ASP A 34 -5.02 -22.91 28.40
CA ASP A 34 -3.91 -22.13 27.85
C ASP A 34 -4.25 -21.52 26.48
N GLY A 35 -4.08 -20.21 26.36
CA GLY A 35 -4.34 -19.45 25.14
C GLY A 35 -5.81 -19.11 24.85
N MET A 36 -6.01 -18.13 23.96
CA MET A 36 -7.34 -17.60 23.62
C MET A 36 -8.22 -18.59 22.85
N LEU A 37 -7.62 -19.43 21.99
CA LEU A 37 -8.35 -20.47 21.26
C LEU A 37 -9.03 -21.46 22.21
N ALA A 38 -8.28 -21.98 23.19
CA ALA A 38 -8.79 -22.93 24.18
C ALA A 38 -9.82 -22.26 25.10
N LEU A 39 -9.57 -21.01 25.53
CA LEU A 39 -10.51 -20.23 26.33
C LEU A 39 -11.86 -20.06 25.65
N ARG A 40 -11.89 -19.60 24.40
CA ARG A 40 -13.15 -19.41 23.64
C ARG A 40 -13.85 -20.75 23.38
N SER A 41 -13.09 -21.76 22.97
CA SER A 41 -13.64 -23.08 22.65
C SER A 41 -14.23 -23.77 23.89
N ALA A 42 -13.56 -23.66 25.04
CA ALA A 42 -14.06 -24.22 26.30
C ALA A 42 -15.33 -23.50 26.78
N ARG A 43 -15.42 -22.17 26.62
CA ARG A 43 -16.61 -21.39 26.96
C ARG A 43 -17.81 -21.79 26.11
N ASP A 44 -17.62 -21.92 24.81
CA ASP A 44 -18.66 -22.41 23.91
C ASP A 44 -19.09 -23.85 24.25
N ALA A 45 -18.14 -24.76 24.49
CA ALA A 45 -18.45 -26.13 24.91
C ALA A 45 -19.24 -26.17 26.24
N ALA A 46 -18.88 -25.34 27.22
CA ALA A 46 -19.59 -25.24 28.49
C ALA A 46 -21.00 -24.66 28.32
N ALA A 47 -21.16 -23.65 27.45
CA ALA A 47 -22.47 -23.08 27.12
C ALA A 47 -23.38 -24.10 26.44
N ARG A 48 -22.87 -24.84 25.44
CA ARG A 48 -23.61 -25.92 24.77
C ARG A 48 -24.01 -27.04 25.73
N GLY A 49 -23.14 -27.35 26.69
CA GLY A 49 -23.39 -28.38 27.71
C GLY A 49 -24.26 -27.94 28.89
N GLY A 50 -24.70 -26.69 28.96
CA GLY A 50 -25.47 -26.16 30.10
C GLY A 50 -24.71 -26.24 31.43
N ALA A 51 -23.38 -26.13 31.41
CA ALA A 51 -22.53 -26.32 32.59
C ALA A 51 -22.59 -25.10 33.54
N ILE A 52 -23.71 -24.95 34.25
CA ILE A 52 -23.95 -23.89 35.23
C ILE A 52 -22.96 -24.05 36.41
N GLY A 53 -22.31 -22.95 36.81
CA GLY A 53 -21.33 -22.95 37.91
C GLY A 53 -19.89 -23.28 37.50
N ARG A 54 -19.62 -23.51 36.20
CA ARG A 54 -18.26 -23.69 35.67
C ARG A 54 -17.61 -22.36 35.31
N GLU A 55 -16.46 -22.09 35.91
CA GLU A 55 -15.59 -20.96 35.57
C GLU A 55 -14.45 -21.44 34.64
N ILE A 56 -14.11 -20.63 33.63
CA ILE A 56 -13.07 -20.96 32.65
C ILE A 56 -12.10 -19.79 32.55
N VAL A 57 -10.86 -20.04 32.99
CA VAL A 57 -9.85 -19.02 33.25
C VAL A 57 -8.46 -19.50 32.80
N THR A 58 -7.52 -18.56 32.68
CA THR A 58 -6.09 -18.85 32.57
C THR A 58 -5.45 -18.91 33.96
N LEU A 59 -4.22 -19.41 34.08
CA LEU A 59 -3.51 -19.46 35.37
C LEU A 59 -3.43 -18.10 36.09
N PRO A 60 -3.05 -16.98 35.43
CA PRO A 60 -3.04 -15.67 36.08
C PRO A 60 -4.42 -15.23 36.56
N LEU A 61 -5.48 -15.53 35.80
CA LEU A 61 -6.85 -15.19 36.20
C LEU A 61 -7.35 -16.04 37.38
N LEU A 62 -6.93 -17.31 37.45
CA LEU A 62 -7.18 -18.16 38.62
C LEU A 62 -6.51 -17.60 39.87
N ALA A 63 -5.25 -17.16 39.78
CA ALA A 63 -4.54 -16.53 40.88
C ALA A 63 -5.24 -15.22 41.33
N ALA A 64 -5.60 -14.35 40.37
CA ALA A 64 -6.36 -13.14 40.65
C ALA A 64 -7.68 -13.42 41.37
N ARG A 65 -8.41 -14.47 40.96
CA ARG A 65 -9.65 -14.88 41.61
C ARG A 65 -9.46 -15.27 43.08
N LEU A 66 -8.36 -15.94 43.41
CA LEU A 66 -8.00 -16.30 44.79
C LEU A 66 -7.58 -15.08 45.62
N VAL A 67 -6.85 -14.14 45.01
CA VAL A 67 -6.53 -12.87 45.67
C VAL A 67 -7.80 -12.09 45.96
N GLY A 68 -8.74 -11.98 45.01
CA GLY A 68 -10.04 -11.35 45.23
C GLY A 68 -10.61 -10.75 43.95
N GLY A 69 -11.91 -10.45 43.93
CA GLY A 69 -12.62 -10.03 42.71
C GLY A 69 -12.17 -8.70 42.07
N PHE A 70 -11.32 -7.93 42.75
CA PHE A 70 -10.79 -6.65 42.25
C PHE A 70 -9.33 -6.72 41.79
N ALA A 71 -8.62 -7.82 42.09
CA ALA A 71 -7.24 -7.99 41.66
C ALA A 71 -7.23 -8.48 40.20
N THR A 72 -6.25 -8.00 39.44
CA THR A 72 -6.04 -8.39 38.04
C THR A 72 -4.54 -8.55 37.77
N PRO A 73 -4.14 -9.46 36.87
CA PRO A 73 -2.76 -9.50 36.41
C PRO A 73 -2.40 -8.19 35.71
N ALA A 74 -1.20 -7.67 35.95
CA ALA A 74 -0.68 -6.51 35.23
C ALA A 74 -0.52 -6.85 33.74
N GLY A 75 -1.32 -6.20 32.90
CA GLY A 75 -1.24 -6.33 31.45
C GLY A 75 -0.30 -5.32 30.82
N THR A 76 -0.05 -5.46 29.52
CA THR A 76 0.86 -4.59 28.76
C THR A 76 0.42 -3.12 28.78
N GLU A 77 -0.88 -2.88 28.94
CA GLU A 77 -1.49 -1.55 29.05
C GLU A 77 -1.00 -0.74 30.26
N VAL A 78 -0.61 -1.42 31.34
CA VAL A 78 -0.05 -0.77 32.53
C VAL A 78 1.48 -0.90 32.57
N LEU A 79 2.01 -2.06 32.13
CA LEU A 79 3.44 -2.34 32.17
C LEU A 79 4.25 -1.44 31.23
N TYR A 80 3.79 -1.21 29.99
CA TYR A 80 4.55 -0.37 29.05
C TYR A 80 4.73 1.07 29.55
N PRO A 81 3.66 1.79 29.97
CA PRO A 81 3.81 3.13 30.54
C PRO A 81 4.73 3.16 31.77
N ALA A 82 4.60 2.19 32.68
CA ALA A 82 5.45 2.13 33.87
C ALA A 82 6.94 1.89 33.52
N ILE A 83 7.23 0.99 32.56
CA ILE A 83 8.58 0.76 32.06
C ILE A 83 9.15 2.00 31.37
N GLN A 84 8.36 2.70 30.57
CA GLN A 84 8.78 3.95 29.93
C GLN A 84 9.11 5.03 30.95
N ALA A 85 8.29 5.17 31.99
CA ALA A 85 8.54 6.09 33.10
C ALA A 85 9.81 5.72 33.86
N ALA A 86 10.05 4.43 34.14
CA ALA A 86 11.28 3.94 34.75
C ALA A 86 12.50 4.30 33.89
N LEU A 87 12.45 4.01 32.59
CA LEU A 87 13.54 4.30 31.65
C LEU A 87 13.86 5.80 31.50
N ALA A 88 12.89 6.67 31.78
CA ALA A 88 13.03 8.12 31.70
C ALA A 88 13.51 8.77 32.99
N SER A 89 13.18 8.20 34.16
CA SER A 89 13.39 8.80 35.48
C SER A 89 14.58 8.23 36.23
N GLU A 90 14.91 6.96 36.00
CA GLU A 90 16.00 6.27 36.69
C GLU A 90 17.34 6.43 35.96
N SER A 91 18.43 6.37 36.73
CA SER A 91 19.77 6.16 36.19
C SER A 91 20.09 4.67 36.17
N PHE A 92 20.81 4.21 35.15
CA PHE A 92 21.19 2.80 34.98
C PHE A 92 22.69 2.67 34.75
N ASP A 93 23.27 1.59 35.26
CA ASP A 93 24.71 1.36 35.24
C ASP A 93 25.17 0.72 33.91
N ASP A 94 24.42 -0.24 33.36
CA ASP A 94 24.75 -0.93 32.10
C ASP A 94 23.83 -0.50 30.96
N ILE A 95 22.51 -0.49 31.17
CA ILE A 95 21.55 -0.18 30.09
C ILE A 95 21.39 1.31 29.79
N GLY A 96 22.06 2.20 30.54
CA GLY A 96 21.84 3.65 30.47
C GLY A 96 22.05 4.26 29.08
N THR A 97 23.03 3.76 28.32
CA THR A 97 23.33 4.25 26.96
C THR A 97 22.26 3.87 25.93
N VAL A 98 21.51 2.80 26.18
CA VAL A 98 20.48 2.25 25.28
C VAL A 98 19.06 2.50 25.78
N ALA A 99 18.89 3.03 27.00
CA ALA A 99 17.61 3.27 27.66
C ALA A 99 16.62 4.07 26.80
N ARG A 100 17.12 4.99 25.96
CA ARG A 100 16.32 5.87 25.09
C ARG A 100 16.14 5.34 23.66
N LEU A 101 16.70 4.19 23.31
CA LEU A 101 16.61 3.67 21.93
C LEU A 101 15.21 3.14 21.62
N PRO A 102 14.75 3.27 20.35
CA PRO A 102 13.50 2.68 19.91
C PRO A 102 13.48 1.16 20.16
N GLY A 103 12.43 0.66 20.82
CA GLY A 103 12.27 -0.75 21.13
C GLY A 103 12.86 -1.20 22.48
N MET A 104 13.52 -0.30 23.23
CA MET A 104 14.06 -0.63 24.55
C MET A 104 12.96 -1.06 25.54
N SER A 105 11.83 -0.36 25.58
CA SER A 105 10.69 -0.75 26.44
C SER A 105 10.20 -2.17 26.15
N ARG A 106 10.21 -2.58 24.87
CA ARG A 106 9.85 -3.95 24.46
C ARG A 106 10.91 -4.97 24.87
N ALA A 107 12.20 -4.62 24.77
CA ALA A 107 13.29 -5.49 25.21
C ALA A 107 13.26 -5.70 26.73
N VAL A 108 13.01 -4.64 27.51
CA VAL A 108 12.85 -4.69 28.97
C VAL A 108 11.66 -5.56 29.35
N LEU A 109 10.49 -5.32 28.75
CA LEU A 109 9.30 -6.13 29.03
C LEU A 109 9.53 -7.62 28.70
N HIS A 110 10.21 -7.91 27.59
CA HIS A 110 10.55 -9.29 27.22
C HIS A 110 11.48 -9.96 28.25
N ALA A 111 12.51 -9.25 28.71
CA ALA A 111 13.46 -9.76 29.70
C ALA A 111 12.80 -9.97 31.07
N LEU A 112 11.97 -9.02 31.51
CA LEU A 112 11.20 -9.12 32.74
C LEU A 112 10.19 -10.27 32.67
N ASP A 113 9.40 -10.39 31.59
CA ASP A 113 8.47 -11.52 31.42
C ASP A 113 9.19 -12.87 31.43
N SER A 114 10.37 -12.95 30.79
CA SER A 114 11.20 -14.15 30.82
C SER A 114 11.69 -14.49 32.23
N ALA A 115 12.17 -13.49 32.98
CA ALA A 115 12.60 -13.67 34.37
C ALA A 115 11.43 -14.08 35.29
N TRP A 116 10.28 -13.43 35.15
CA TRP A 116 9.07 -13.75 35.93
C TRP A 116 8.59 -15.16 35.68
N ARG A 117 8.47 -15.59 34.41
CA ARG A 117 8.05 -16.96 34.08
C ARG A 117 9.01 -18.01 34.64
N ALA A 118 10.31 -17.71 34.62
CA ALA A 118 11.35 -18.57 35.19
C ALA A 118 11.33 -18.64 36.72
N ASP A 119 10.50 -17.84 37.39
CA ASP A 119 10.55 -17.63 38.84
C ASP A 119 11.93 -17.14 39.32
N LEU A 120 12.64 -16.37 38.48
CA LEU A 120 13.92 -15.76 38.82
C LEU A 120 13.69 -14.56 39.75
N ASP A 121 14.43 -14.51 40.85
CA ASP A 121 14.42 -13.38 41.77
C ASP A 121 15.55 -12.42 41.40
N LEU A 122 15.17 -11.26 40.84
CA LEU A 122 16.12 -10.24 40.39
C LEU A 122 16.81 -9.55 41.57
N SER A 123 16.19 -9.54 42.77
CA SER A 123 16.79 -8.94 43.96
C SER A 123 18.01 -9.73 44.45
N SER A 124 17.91 -11.06 44.50
CA SER A 124 19.02 -11.92 44.92
C SER A 124 20.14 -12.03 43.89
N THR A 125 19.87 -11.69 42.62
CA THR A 125 20.84 -11.74 41.52
C THR A 125 21.42 -10.38 41.14
N ALA A 126 20.92 -9.28 41.72
CA ALA A 126 21.34 -7.91 41.44
C ALA A 126 22.86 -7.70 41.56
N GLY A 127 23.53 -8.41 42.47
CA GLY A 127 24.97 -8.32 42.70
C GLY A 127 25.85 -9.13 41.73
N GLU A 128 25.27 -9.97 40.86
CA GLU A 128 26.03 -10.84 39.94
C GLU A 128 26.54 -10.06 38.70
N ALA A 129 25.74 -9.11 38.21
CA ALA A 129 26.11 -8.21 37.11
C ALA A 129 25.32 -6.90 37.18
N PRO A 130 25.90 -5.75 36.74
CA PRO A 130 25.21 -4.45 36.76
C PRO A 130 23.85 -4.46 36.06
N ARG A 131 23.70 -5.28 35.02
CA ARG A 131 22.43 -5.42 34.30
C ARG A 131 21.28 -6.01 35.12
N PHE A 132 21.57 -6.93 36.05
CA PHE A 132 20.54 -7.46 36.95
C PHE A 132 20.08 -6.39 37.93
N SER A 133 21.02 -5.57 38.43
CA SER A 133 20.69 -4.40 39.26
C SER A 133 19.79 -3.42 38.51
N ASP A 134 20.09 -3.13 37.24
CA ASP A 134 19.25 -2.26 36.40
C ASP A 134 17.83 -2.83 36.20
N LEU A 135 17.72 -4.12 35.85
CA LEU A 135 16.42 -4.76 35.66
C LEU A 135 15.61 -4.84 36.96
N HIS A 136 16.27 -5.11 38.09
CA HIS A 136 15.62 -5.10 39.40
C HIS A 136 15.13 -3.69 39.80
N ARG A 137 15.91 -2.64 39.49
CA ARG A 137 15.50 -1.24 39.70
C ARG A 137 14.24 -0.91 38.89
N ILE A 138 14.18 -1.35 37.64
CA ILE A 138 12.98 -1.21 36.81
C ILE A 138 11.81 -1.99 37.41
N GLU A 139 12.02 -3.24 37.85
CA GLU A 139 10.98 -4.06 38.45
C GLU A 139 10.35 -3.40 39.69
N ILE A 140 11.18 -2.86 40.60
CA ILE A 140 10.71 -2.12 41.77
C ILE A 140 9.92 -0.89 41.34
N PHE A 141 10.48 -0.08 40.44
CA PHE A 141 9.81 1.12 39.96
C PHE A 141 8.44 0.79 39.36
N VAL A 142 8.36 -0.25 38.54
CA VAL A 142 7.10 -0.70 37.94
C VAL A 142 6.12 -1.12 39.05
N SER A 143 6.54 -1.92 40.03
CA SER A 143 5.69 -2.36 41.13
C SER A 143 5.09 -1.18 41.91
N ASP A 144 5.89 -0.14 42.16
CA ASP A 144 5.47 1.06 42.91
C ASP A 144 4.53 2.00 42.12
N HIS A 145 4.53 1.91 40.78
CA HIS A 145 3.83 2.87 39.90
C HIS A 145 2.67 2.27 39.10
N ILE A 146 2.41 0.96 39.21
CA ILE A 146 1.17 0.37 38.67
C ILE A 146 -0.02 0.61 39.62
N PRO A 147 -1.27 0.74 39.11
CA PRO A 147 -2.42 0.91 39.99
C PRO A 147 -2.59 -0.30 40.92
N PRO A 148 -3.01 -0.12 42.19
CA PRO A 148 -3.05 -1.19 43.20
C PRO A 148 -3.89 -2.43 42.86
N ALA A 149 -4.83 -2.30 41.91
CA ALA A 149 -5.65 -3.41 41.42
C ALA A 149 -4.89 -4.35 40.46
N HIS A 150 -3.78 -3.89 39.88
CA HIS A 150 -2.91 -4.66 39.00
C HIS A 150 -1.71 -5.16 39.78
N MET A 151 -1.41 -6.45 39.68
CA MET A 151 -0.29 -7.07 40.39
C MET A 151 0.69 -7.69 39.41
N LEU A 152 1.99 -7.55 39.70
CA LEU A 152 3.03 -8.27 38.98
C LEU A 152 2.87 -9.78 39.16
N PRO A 153 3.37 -10.62 38.24
CA PRO A 153 3.09 -12.06 38.24
C PRO A 153 3.53 -12.78 39.54
N ARG A 154 4.67 -12.39 40.13
CA ARG A 154 5.18 -12.94 41.39
C ARG A 154 4.31 -12.52 42.58
N ASP A 155 4.02 -11.23 42.70
CA ASP A 155 3.17 -10.70 43.77
C ASP A 155 1.76 -11.28 43.73
N LEU A 156 1.21 -11.45 42.52
CA LEU A 156 -0.10 -12.07 42.31
C LEU A 156 -0.13 -13.53 42.79
N ARG A 157 0.92 -14.30 42.48
CA ARG A 157 1.07 -15.67 42.96
C ARG A 157 1.17 -15.72 44.49
N ASP A 158 2.02 -14.89 45.08
CA ASP A 158 2.29 -14.93 46.52
C ASP A 158 1.05 -14.49 47.32
N ALA A 159 0.35 -13.47 46.85
CA ALA A 159 -0.94 -13.06 47.42
C ALA A 159 -2.02 -14.15 47.27
N ALA A 160 -2.03 -14.90 46.14
CA ALA A 160 -2.96 -16.00 45.94
C ALA A 160 -2.68 -17.17 46.89
N ILE A 161 -1.41 -17.52 47.10
CA ILE A 161 -0.99 -18.53 48.08
C ILE A 161 -1.39 -18.10 49.50
N GLY A 162 -1.29 -16.80 49.84
CA GLY A 162 -1.74 -16.26 51.12
C GLY A 162 -3.24 -16.43 51.40
N ARG A 163 -4.06 -16.75 50.39
CA ARG A 163 -5.52 -16.98 50.49
C ARG A 163 -5.94 -18.38 50.06
N ILE A 164 -5.01 -19.35 50.10
CA ILE A 164 -5.25 -20.71 49.62
C ILE A 164 -6.38 -21.43 50.38
N ASP A 165 -6.61 -21.05 51.64
CA ASP A 165 -7.70 -21.53 52.50
C ASP A 165 -9.09 -21.30 51.89
N ARG A 166 -9.22 -20.31 51.01
CA ARG A 166 -10.48 -19.96 50.33
C ARG A 166 -10.72 -20.75 49.04
N ALA A 167 -9.71 -21.45 48.51
CA ALA A 167 -9.76 -22.08 47.19
C ALA A 167 -10.95 -23.03 47.01
N ARG A 168 -11.24 -23.89 48.00
CA ARG A 168 -12.36 -24.85 47.92
C ARG A 168 -13.72 -24.15 47.75
N SER A 169 -13.92 -23.02 48.42
CA SER A 169 -15.19 -22.27 48.37
C SER A 169 -15.33 -21.41 47.11
N LEU A 170 -14.21 -20.88 46.60
CA LEU A 170 -14.18 -19.96 45.48
C LEU A 170 -14.13 -20.71 44.13
N LEU A 171 -13.25 -21.69 44.01
CA LEU A 171 -12.94 -22.38 42.76
C LEU A 171 -13.67 -23.71 42.59
N GLY A 172 -13.99 -24.40 43.69
CA GLY A 172 -14.40 -25.80 43.66
C GLY A 172 -13.27 -26.71 43.14
N PRO A 173 -13.60 -27.87 42.53
CA PRO A 173 -12.62 -28.70 41.83
C PRO A 173 -12.00 -27.96 40.65
N VAL A 174 -10.69 -28.10 40.49
CA VAL A 174 -9.89 -27.40 39.47
C VAL A 174 -9.34 -28.42 38.48
N THR A 175 -9.57 -28.18 37.19
CA THR A 175 -9.05 -29.02 36.10
C THR A 175 -8.16 -28.21 35.16
N LEU A 176 -6.91 -28.62 34.99
CA LEU A 176 -6.03 -28.09 33.94
C LEU A 176 -6.33 -28.89 32.66
N SER A 177 -6.98 -28.25 31.69
CA SER A 177 -7.39 -28.87 30.43
C SER A 177 -6.58 -28.29 29.26
N GLY A 178 -5.81 -29.13 28.58
CA GLY A 178 -5.01 -28.71 27.42
C GLY A 178 -3.80 -27.84 27.77
N VAL A 179 -3.46 -27.69 29.05
CA VAL A 179 -2.25 -26.99 29.48
C VAL A 179 -1.06 -27.92 29.26
N VAL A 180 -0.20 -27.62 28.29
CA VAL A 180 0.94 -28.47 27.89
C VAL A 180 2.11 -28.36 28.85
N ASP A 181 2.41 -27.14 29.28
CA ASP A 181 3.49 -26.84 30.23
C ASP A 181 3.01 -25.73 31.17
N VAL A 182 3.60 -25.69 32.35
CA VAL A 182 3.34 -24.65 33.34
C VAL A 182 4.67 -23.99 33.69
N ASP A 183 4.70 -22.68 33.47
CA ASP A 183 5.85 -21.84 33.82
C ASP A 183 6.21 -22.03 35.30
N PRO A 184 7.51 -22.15 35.66
CA PRO A 184 8.00 -22.29 37.03
C PRO A 184 7.29 -21.41 38.04
N LEU A 185 7.01 -20.16 37.67
CA LEU A 185 6.26 -19.18 38.45
C LEU A 185 5.01 -19.77 39.12
N TRP A 186 4.16 -20.48 38.37
CA TRP A 186 2.84 -20.91 38.84
C TRP A 186 2.85 -22.27 39.57
N ARG A 187 3.96 -23.00 39.51
CA ARG A 187 4.08 -24.35 40.09
C ARG A 187 3.85 -24.38 41.61
N PRO A 188 4.38 -23.44 42.42
CA PRO A 188 4.11 -23.39 43.85
C PRO A 188 2.62 -23.24 44.15
N LEU A 189 1.92 -22.34 43.46
CA LEU A 189 0.48 -22.12 43.64
C LEU A 189 -0.34 -23.39 43.35
N LEU A 190 -0.05 -24.09 42.25
CA LEU A 190 -0.74 -25.34 41.92
C LEU A 190 -0.51 -26.44 42.96
N ASN A 191 0.71 -26.54 43.49
CA ASN A 191 1.03 -27.54 44.51
C ASN A 191 0.37 -27.23 45.87
N GLU A 192 0.19 -25.95 46.22
CA GLU A 192 -0.61 -25.55 47.38
C GLU A 192 -2.10 -25.79 47.15
N LEU A 193 -2.61 -25.54 45.93
CA LEU A 193 -4.00 -25.83 45.56
C LEU A 193 -4.33 -27.32 45.70
N ALA A 194 -3.44 -28.20 45.24
CA ALA A 194 -3.60 -29.65 45.34
C ALA A 194 -3.75 -30.16 46.78
N ARG A 195 -3.33 -29.39 47.79
CA ARG A 195 -3.50 -29.75 49.21
C ARG A 195 -4.89 -29.43 49.75
N VAL A 196 -5.59 -28.46 49.17
CA VAL A 196 -6.85 -27.91 49.73
C VAL A 196 -8.09 -28.22 48.88
N THR A 197 -7.92 -28.43 47.57
CA THR A 197 -9.00 -28.72 46.62
C THR A 197 -8.59 -29.83 45.65
N ASP A 198 -9.58 -30.46 45.02
CA ASP A 198 -9.35 -31.48 44.00
C ASP A 198 -8.73 -30.82 42.77
N LEU A 199 -7.46 -31.14 42.51
CA LEU A 199 -6.72 -30.62 41.37
C LEU A 199 -6.36 -31.76 40.41
N THR A 200 -6.92 -31.70 39.21
CA THR A 200 -6.66 -32.67 38.14
C THR A 200 -5.98 -31.99 36.96
N TRP A 201 -4.91 -32.60 36.44
CA TRP A 201 -4.27 -32.16 35.21
C TRP A 201 -4.51 -33.19 34.11
N GLU A 202 -5.26 -32.78 33.08
CA GLU A 202 -5.50 -33.57 31.89
C GLU A 202 -4.36 -33.37 30.89
N LEU A 203 -3.50 -34.38 30.77
CA LEU A 203 -2.32 -34.35 29.92
C LEU A 203 -2.41 -35.35 28.76
N PRO A 204 -2.07 -34.93 27.53
CA PRO A 204 -1.58 -35.83 26.49
C PRO A 204 -0.38 -36.65 26.99
N ALA A 205 -0.40 -37.99 26.87
CA ALA A 205 0.84 -38.77 27.06
C ALA A 205 1.91 -38.29 26.05
N PRO A 206 3.21 -38.13 26.41
CA PRO A 206 3.97 -38.94 27.38
C PRO A 206 4.83 -38.15 28.41
N VAL A 207 4.56 -36.87 28.70
CA VAL A 207 5.48 -36.05 29.52
C VAL A 207 5.27 -36.29 31.02
N GLU A 208 6.35 -36.58 31.75
CA GLU A 208 6.34 -36.65 33.21
C GLU A 208 6.55 -35.25 33.83
N HIS A 209 5.71 -34.89 34.77
CA HIS A 209 5.78 -33.61 35.50
C HIS A 209 6.06 -33.88 36.97
N ALA A 210 7.30 -34.28 37.30
CA ALA A 210 7.70 -34.68 38.65
C ALA A 210 7.49 -33.60 39.73
N TRP A 211 7.39 -32.33 39.33
CA TRP A 211 7.12 -31.21 40.24
C TRP A 211 5.65 -31.14 40.69
N PHE A 212 4.72 -31.75 39.94
CA PHE A 212 3.27 -31.60 40.16
C PHE A 212 2.76 -32.64 41.16
N ARG A 213 2.08 -32.18 42.21
CA ARG A 213 1.59 -33.02 43.32
C ARG A 213 0.10 -33.38 43.24
N GLY A 214 -0.62 -32.85 42.26
CA GLY A 214 -2.04 -33.16 42.03
C GLY A 214 -2.25 -34.47 41.26
N SER A 215 -3.51 -34.76 40.94
CA SER A 215 -3.87 -35.93 40.12
C SER A 215 -3.57 -35.67 38.65
N ILE A 216 -2.94 -36.62 37.96
CA ILE A 216 -2.71 -36.54 36.51
C ILE A 216 -3.62 -37.53 35.81
N GLN A 217 -4.53 -37.01 34.99
CA GLN A 217 -5.37 -37.80 34.11
C GLN A 217 -4.76 -37.80 32.71
N ARG A 218 -4.23 -38.96 32.29
CA ARG A 218 -3.66 -39.10 30.95
C ARG A 218 -4.76 -39.36 29.93
N ARG A 219 -4.85 -38.50 28.91
CA ARG A 219 -5.68 -38.77 27.73
C ARG A 219 -4.91 -39.72 26.81
N ALA A 220 -5.54 -40.85 26.46
CA ALA A 220 -4.98 -41.77 25.49
C ALA A 220 -4.86 -41.08 24.14
N GLY A 221 -3.64 -41.07 23.58
CA GLY A 221 -3.42 -40.63 22.22
C GLY A 221 -4.09 -41.56 21.22
N THR A 222 -4.41 -41.02 20.06
CA THR A 222 -4.91 -41.74 18.88
C THR A 222 -3.88 -41.65 17.76
N ILE A 223 -3.88 -42.65 16.87
CA ILE A 223 -3.14 -42.59 15.61
C ILE A 223 -4.09 -42.01 14.56
N PRO A 224 -3.68 -40.96 13.81
CA PRO A 224 -4.51 -40.42 12.73
C PRO A 224 -4.88 -41.51 11.72
N VAL A 225 -6.15 -41.58 11.29
CA VAL A 225 -6.61 -42.53 10.26
C VAL A 225 -5.82 -42.34 8.96
N ARG A 226 -5.49 -41.09 8.61
CA ARG A 226 -4.67 -40.74 7.45
C ARG A 226 -3.55 -39.79 7.86
N THR A 227 -2.35 -40.05 7.33
CA THR A 227 -1.22 -39.12 7.42
C THR A 227 -0.62 -38.94 6.04
N SER A 228 -0.37 -37.70 5.63
CA SER A 228 0.32 -37.37 4.38
C SER A 228 1.40 -36.33 4.61
N ALA A 229 2.41 -36.31 3.74
CA ALA A 229 3.45 -35.29 3.73
C ALA A 229 3.53 -34.65 2.34
N GLU A 230 3.35 -33.33 2.29
CA GLU A 230 3.18 -32.56 1.06
C GLU A 230 4.24 -31.46 0.94
N ALA A 231 5.08 -31.56 -0.10
CA ALA A 231 6.07 -30.55 -0.45
C ALA A 231 5.50 -29.60 -1.51
N ASN A 232 5.48 -28.31 -1.18
CA ASN A 232 4.92 -27.24 -2.00
C ASN A 232 6.02 -26.30 -2.51
N ALA A 233 5.77 -25.59 -3.61
CA ALA A 233 6.82 -24.79 -4.24
C ALA A 233 7.33 -23.62 -3.37
N ASP A 234 6.46 -22.96 -2.61
CA ASP A 234 6.76 -21.81 -1.73
C ASP A 234 5.66 -21.66 -0.65
N PRO A 235 5.82 -20.77 0.36
CA PRO A 235 4.81 -20.58 1.42
C PRO A 235 3.42 -20.21 0.89
N LYS A 236 3.36 -19.40 -0.19
CA LYS A 236 2.10 -19.08 -0.89
C LYS A 236 1.41 -20.34 -1.42
N SER A 237 2.15 -21.25 -2.05
CA SER A 237 1.62 -22.51 -2.56
C SER A 237 1.13 -23.41 -1.42
N GLU A 238 1.81 -23.39 -0.28
CA GLU A 238 1.40 -24.09 0.94
C GLU A 238 0.03 -23.61 1.45
N VAL A 239 -0.21 -22.29 1.47
CA VAL A 239 -1.53 -21.72 1.81
C VAL A 239 -2.59 -22.14 0.80
N ILE A 240 -2.28 -22.07 -0.50
CA ILE A 240 -3.21 -22.48 -1.56
C ILE A 240 -3.64 -23.94 -1.34
N GLU A 241 -2.69 -24.84 -1.10
CA GLU A 241 -3.01 -26.25 -0.87
C GLU A 241 -3.75 -26.48 0.45
N ALA A 242 -3.42 -25.73 1.51
CA ALA A 242 -4.18 -25.78 2.75
C ALA A 242 -5.65 -25.38 2.55
N LEU A 243 -5.93 -24.31 1.79
CA LEU A 243 -7.30 -23.87 1.51
C LEU A 243 -8.05 -24.82 0.56
N ARG A 244 -7.35 -25.46 -0.39
CA ARG A 244 -7.94 -26.50 -1.26
C ARG A 244 -8.32 -27.73 -0.45
N TRP A 245 -7.45 -28.17 0.46
CA TRP A 245 -7.72 -29.25 1.41
C TRP A 245 -8.90 -28.91 2.32
N THR A 246 -8.93 -27.71 2.90
CA THR A 246 -10.09 -27.25 3.69
C THR A 246 -11.38 -27.28 2.87
N ARG A 247 -11.37 -26.80 1.63
CA ARG A 247 -12.55 -26.84 0.76
C ARG A 247 -12.99 -28.28 0.51
N GLN A 248 -12.06 -29.18 0.18
CA GLN A 248 -12.34 -30.60 -0.04
C GLN A 248 -13.08 -31.20 1.17
N LEU A 249 -12.56 -31.00 2.38
CA LEU A 249 -13.19 -31.50 3.61
C LEU A 249 -14.61 -30.95 3.80
N LEU A 250 -14.80 -29.64 3.69
CA LEU A 250 -16.11 -29.01 3.89
C LEU A 250 -17.13 -29.42 2.81
N THR A 251 -16.69 -29.62 1.56
CA THR A 251 -17.59 -30.04 0.47
C THR A 251 -18.16 -31.44 0.64
N THR A 252 -17.58 -32.27 1.52
CA THR A 252 -18.18 -33.58 1.86
C THR A 252 -19.51 -33.47 2.58
N GLY A 253 -19.81 -32.31 3.21
CA GLY A 253 -20.98 -32.11 4.06
C GLY A 253 -20.94 -32.85 5.41
N LYS A 254 -19.88 -33.61 5.70
CA LYS A 254 -19.72 -34.40 6.93
C LYS A 254 -18.79 -33.74 7.95
N VAL A 255 -17.82 -32.96 7.47
CA VAL A 255 -16.83 -32.28 8.31
C VAL A 255 -17.30 -30.86 8.61
N GLN A 256 -17.33 -30.49 9.90
CA GLN A 256 -17.64 -29.13 10.32
C GLN A 256 -16.39 -28.25 10.33
N ALA A 257 -16.56 -26.94 10.12
CA ALA A 257 -15.43 -26.01 10.11
C ALA A 257 -14.65 -25.98 11.44
N GLN A 258 -15.36 -26.05 12.57
CA GLN A 258 -14.79 -26.12 13.92
C GLN A 258 -13.90 -27.36 14.15
N ASP A 259 -13.96 -28.37 13.27
CA ASP A 259 -13.20 -29.62 13.40
C ASP A 259 -11.88 -29.59 12.62
N ILE A 260 -11.58 -28.47 11.94
CA ILE A 260 -10.41 -28.31 11.07
C ILE A 260 -9.46 -27.26 11.65
N ALA A 261 -8.18 -27.62 11.75
CA ALA A 261 -7.11 -26.68 12.09
C ALA A 261 -5.97 -26.69 11.07
N ILE A 262 -5.42 -25.50 10.85
CA ILE A 262 -4.15 -25.28 10.17
C ILE A 262 -3.23 -24.59 11.17
N ALA A 263 -2.00 -25.07 11.33
CA ALA A 263 -1.08 -24.49 12.29
C ALA A 263 0.37 -24.47 11.83
N ALA A 264 1.14 -23.53 12.40
CA ALA A 264 2.58 -23.46 12.27
C ALA A 264 3.19 -23.03 13.62
N THR A 265 4.47 -23.29 13.86
CA THR A 265 5.16 -22.81 15.07
C THR A 265 5.22 -21.28 15.14
N SER A 266 5.26 -20.62 13.98
CA SER A 266 5.12 -19.17 13.82
C SER A 266 4.25 -18.92 12.59
N THR A 267 3.38 -17.91 12.61
CA THR A 267 2.34 -17.73 11.58
C THR A 267 2.67 -16.64 10.55
N GLN A 268 3.69 -15.81 10.83
CA GLN A 268 4.00 -14.57 10.10
C GLN A 268 4.23 -14.78 8.60
N ASP A 269 4.94 -15.84 8.20
CA ASP A 269 5.26 -16.12 6.79
C ASP A 269 4.02 -16.46 5.94
N TRP A 270 2.90 -16.81 6.57
CA TRP A 270 1.66 -17.23 5.89
C TRP A 270 0.48 -16.28 6.11
N ASP A 271 0.52 -15.45 7.16
CA ASP A 271 -0.60 -14.55 7.54
C ASP A 271 -1.11 -13.72 6.36
N ASP A 272 -0.22 -13.03 5.64
CA ASP A 272 -0.60 -12.18 4.50
C ASP A 272 -1.24 -12.98 3.36
N HIS A 273 -0.78 -14.21 3.14
CA HIS A 273 -1.34 -15.11 2.13
C HIS A 273 -2.72 -15.61 2.54
N PHE A 274 -2.90 -16.03 3.79
CA PHE A 274 -4.21 -16.42 4.31
C PHE A 274 -5.19 -15.25 4.25
N LEU A 275 -4.78 -14.04 4.63
CA LEU A 275 -5.65 -12.85 4.59
C LEU A 275 -6.05 -12.47 3.17
N ALA A 276 -5.12 -12.51 2.22
CA ALA A 276 -5.39 -12.21 0.83
C ALA A 276 -6.40 -13.20 0.21
N TYR A 277 -6.34 -14.48 0.61
CA TYR A 277 -7.21 -15.52 0.05
C TYR A 277 -8.48 -15.78 0.86
N ALA A 278 -8.55 -15.45 2.15
CA ALA A 278 -9.71 -15.73 3.00
C ALA A 278 -11.00 -15.14 2.41
N ARG A 279 -10.97 -13.87 1.97
CA ARG A 279 -12.15 -13.20 1.41
C ARG A 279 -12.63 -13.84 0.09
N SER A 280 -11.71 -14.12 -0.84
CA SER A 280 -12.07 -14.71 -2.14
C SER A 280 -12.44 -16.18 -2.03
N ALA A 281 -11.93 -16.88 -1.01
CA ALA A 281 -12.34 -18.22 -0.68
C ALA A 281 -13.76 -18.24 -0.11
N GLY A 282 -14.19 -17.26 0.68
CA GLY A 282 -15.48 -17.38 1.39
C GLY A 282 -15.53 -18.62 2.28
N LEU A 283 -14.38 -19.00 2.83
CA LEU A 283 -14.23 -20.06 3.82
C LEU A 283 -14.32 -19.44 5.23
N PRO A 284 -14.98 -20.08 6.20
CA PRO A 284 -15.01 -19.61 7.57
C PRO A 284 -13.65 -19.87 8.22
N LEU A 285 -12.74 -18.90 8.14
CA LEU A 285 -11.37 -18.99 8.67
C LEU A 285 -11.20 -18.02 9.84
N HIS A 286 -10.75 -18.54 10.99
CA HIS A 286 -10.50 -17.78 12.20
C HIS A 286 -8.99 -17.72 12.52
N PHE A 287 -8.47 -16.51 12.73
CA PHE A 287 -7.09 -16.22 13.13
C PHE A 287 -7.03 -16.13 14.66
N SER A 288 -6.62 -17.22 15.31
CA SER A 288 -6.57 -17.29 16.78
C SER A 288 -5.62 -16.28 17.43
N HIS A 289 -4.62 -15.79 16.69
CA HIS A 289 -3.64 -14.77 17.07
C HIS A 289 -4.00 -13.37 16.55
N GLY A 290 -5.21 -13.20 16.02
CA GLY A 290 -5.67 -11.96 15.41
C GLY A 290 -5.06 -11.68 14.04
N VAL A 291 -5.54 -10.62 13.40
CA VAL A 291 -5.09 -10.14 12.09
C VAL A 291 -4.23 -8.88 12.23
N PRO A 292 -3.28 -8.61 11.31
CA PRO A 292 -2.54 -7.35 11.29
C PRO A 292 -3.51 -6.17 11.33
N ALA A 293 -3.30 -5.22 12.26
CA ALA A 293 -4.14 -4.03 12.36
C ALA A 293 -4.18 -3.29 11.01
N LEU A 294 -3.05 -3.17 10.32
CA LEU A 294 -2.93 -2.56 9.00
C LEU A 294 -3.70 -3.27 7.88
N SER A 295 -4.21 -4.48 8.10
CA SER A 295 -5.08 -5.16 7.13
C SER A 295 -6.56 -4.72 7.22
N THR A 296 -6.90 -3.95 8.26
CA THR A 296 -8.26 -3.46 8.55
C THR A 296 -8.47 -2.02 8.08
N PRO A 297 -9.72 -1.59 7.78
CA PRO A 297 -10.05 -0.19 7.49
C PRO A 297 -9.59 0.78 8.59
N GLU A 298 -9.78 0.40 9.86
CA GLU A 298 -9.42 1.19 11.03
C GLU A 298 -7.91 1.37 11.17
N GLY A 299 -7.15 0.29 10.97
CA GLY A 299 -5.68 0.38 10.93
C GLY A 299 -5.16 1.14 9.72
N GLN A 300 -5.86 1.14 8.58
CA GLN A 300 -5.52 1.98 7.43
C GLN A 300 -5.77 3.47 7.69
N ALA A 301 -6.76 3.83 8.52
CA ALA A 301 -6.96 5.20 9.01
C ALA A 301 -5.77 5.64 9.87
N CYS A 302 -5.36 4.80 10.82
CA CYS A 302 -4.17 5.01 11.64
C CYS A 302 -2.92 5.17 10.77
N ALA A 303 -2.72 4.30 9.77
CA ALA A 303 -1.57 4.38 8.87
C ALA A 303 -1.54 5.67 8.04
N ALA A 304 -2.70 6.15 7.57
CA ALA A 304 -2.77 7.40 6.84
C ALA A 304 -2.41 8.61 7.71
N LEU A 305 -2.81 8.59 9.00
CA LEU A 305 -2.42 9.60 9.96
C LEU A 305 -0.91 9.55 10.27
N ALA A 306 -0.39 8.37 10.59
CA ALA A 306 1.04 8.16 10.85
C ALA A 306 1.94 8.60 9.68
N ASP A 307 1.52 8.33 8.43
CA ASP A 307 2.25 8.74 7.23
C ASP A 307 2.39 10.26 7.11
N ILE A 308 1.33 11.03 7.42
CA ILE A 308 1.41 12.50 7.43
C ILE A 308 2.30 13.00 8.57
N LEU A 309 2.15 12.45 9.77
CA LEU A 309 2.93 12.88 10.93
C LEU A 309 4.43 12.61 10.77
N ALA A 310 4.79 11.53 10.07
CA ALA A 310 6.18 11.16 9.80
C ALA A 310 6.78 11.89 8.58
N ASN A 311 6.01 12.07 7.51
CA ASN A 311 6.53 12.53 6.22
C ASN A 311 6.04 13.93 5.80
N GLY A 312 5.25 14.60 6.63
CA GLY A 312 4.71 15.93 6.40
C GLY A 312 3.53 15.98 5.42
N LEU A 313 3.02 17.19 5.22
CA LEU A 313 1.89 17.47 4.34
C LEU A 313 2.23 17.20 2.87
N ASN A 314 1.28 16.60 2.16
CA ASN A 314 1.23 16.47 0.70
C ASN A 314 -0.24 16.24 0.33
N GLN A 315 -0.66 16.71 -0.85
CA GLN A 315 -2.00 16.47 -1.38
C GLN A 315 -2.42 14.99 -1.31
N GLU A 316 -1.64 14.04 -1.82
CA GLU A 316 -2.02 12.63 -1.82
C GLU A 316 -2.22 12.07 -0.41
N ARG A 317 -1.36 12.48 0.55
CA ARG A 317 -1.48 12.01 1.94
C ARG A 317 -2.73 12.58 2.61
N VAL A 318 -3.04 13.85 2.43
CA VAL A 318 -4.26 14.46 3.00
C VAL A 318 -5.51 13.85 2.38
N TRP A 319 -5.52 13.61 1.07
CA TRP A 319 -6.63 12.92 0.42
C TRP A 319 -6.78 11.48 0.92
N ARG A 320 -5.67 10.77 1.12
CA ARG A 320 -5.66 9.42 1.70
C ARG A 320 -6.21 9.45 3.13
N LEU A 321 -5.79 10.40 3.96
CA LEU A 321 -6.28 10.55 5.33
C LEU A 321 -7.79 10.76 5.34
N ILE A 322 -8.29 11.82 4.69
CA ILE A 322 -9.71 12.17 4.70
C ILE A 322 -10.57 11.00 4.21
N ARG A 323 -10.13 10.26 3.18
CA ARG A 323 -10.83 9.07 2.67
C ARG A 323 -10.85 7.87 3.61
N ARG A 324 -9.93 7.81 4.57
CA ARG A 324 -9.79 6.68 5.51
C ARG A 324 -10.33 7.01 6.90
N LEU A 325 -10.47 8.28 7.26
CA LEU A 325 -11.00 8.68 8.55
C LEU A 325 -12.43 8.13 8.77
N PRO A 326 -12.77 7.74 10.00
CA PRO A 326 -14.15 7.44 10.36
C PRO A 326 -15.03 8.69 10.21
N ALA A 327 -16.34 8.49 10.03
CA ALA A 327 -17.31 9.58 9.89
C ALA A 327 -17.26 10.58 11.07
N TYR A 328 -17.06 10.08 12.29
CA TYR A 328 -16.87 10.90 13.49
C TYR A 328 -15.49 10.61 14.09
N PRO A 329 -14.83 11.60 14.71
CA PRO A 329 -15.35 12.94 15.06
C PRO A 329 -15.20 14.01 13.97
N PHE A 330 -14.38 13.79 12.93
CA PHE A 330 -13.98 14.83 11.99
C PHE A 330 -14.69 14.76 10.62
N ALA A 331 -14.64 13.62 9.92
CA ALA A 331 -14.90 13.57 8.47
C ALA A 331 -16.32 14.04 8.07
N SER A 332 -17.32 13.79 8.91
CA SER A 332 -18.71 14.23 8.72
C SER A 332 -18.92 15.74 8.80
N ARG A 333 -17.99 16.49 9.41
CA ARG A 333 -18.06 17.95 9.49
C ARG A 333 -17.61 18.62 8.19
N LEU A 334 -16.79 17.94 7.39
CA LEU A 334 -16.21 18.50 6.18
C LEU A 334 -17.27 18.57 5.06
N PRO A 335 -17.47 19.73 4.42
CA PRO A 335 -18.38 19.88 3.28
C PRO A 335 -18.12 18.86 2.17
N PRO A 336 -19.14 18.29 1.52
CA PRO A 336 -18.94 17.28 0.46
C PRO A 336 -18.20 17.83 -0.77
N ASP A 337 -18.22 19.14 -1.00
CA ASP A 337 -17.57 19.85 -2.10
C ASP A 337 -16.23 20.49 -1.71
N TRP A 338 -15.67 20.20 -0.53
CA TRP A 338 -14.46 20.84 0.00
C TRP A 338 -13.27 20.82 -0.98
N PHE A 339 -13.20 19.78 -1.83
CA PHE A 339 -12.14 19.56 -2.80
C PHE A 339 -12.39 20.23 -4.16
N ALA A 340 -13.55 20.88 -4.35
CA ALA A 340 -13.91 21.53 -5.60
C ALA A 340 -12.86 22.59 -5.96
N ALA A 341 -12.54 22.68 -7.26
CA ALA A 341 -11.54 23.59 -7.82
C ALA A 341 -10.09 23.44 -7.29
N ILE A 342 -9.79 22.48 -6.40
CA ILE A 342 -8.40 22.19 -6.02
C ILE A 342 -7.72 21.38 -7.15
N PRO A 343 -6.57 21.84 -7.69
CA PRO A 343 -5.85 21.11 -8.73
C PRO A 343 -5.38 19.72 -8.23
N ARG A 344 -5.65 18.66 -8.99
CA ARG A 344 -5.42 17.25 -8.59
C ARG A 344 -3.96 16.82 -8.48
N ASN A 345 -3.04 17.63 -8.98
CA ASN A 345 -1.61 17.34 -8.97
C ASN A 345 -0.83 18.45 -8.26
N ALA A 346 -1.46 19.29 -7.45
CA ALA A 346 -0.74 20.33 -6.72
C ALA A 346 0.19 19.69 -5.67
N ALA A 347 1.38 20.27 -5.46
CA ALA A 347 2.35 19.71 -4.52
C ALA A 347 1.85 19.82 -3.06
N LEU A 348 1.24 20.95 -2.70
CA LEU A 348 0.63 21.28 -1.39
C LEU A 348 1.38 20.69 -0.18
N ARG A 349 2.63 21.12 -0.02
CA ARG A 349 3.59 20.61 0.98
C ARG A 349 3.70 21.49 2.24
N SER A 350 3.17 22.70 2.19
CA SER A 350 3.14 23.62 3.33
C SER A 350 1.72 24.09 3.63
N LEU A 351 1.49 24.49 4.87
CA LEU A 351 0.22 25.05 5.30
C LEU A 351 -0.16 26.30 4.49
N ASP A 352 0.80 27.12 4.09
CA ASP A 352 0.55 28.32 3.31
C ASP A 352 0.06 28.00 1.90
N GLN A 353 0.64 27.00 1.24
CA GLN A 353 0.15 26.51 -0.06
C GLN A 353 -1.29 26.00 0.03
N TRP A 354 -1.63 25.32 1.13
CA TRP A 354 -2.99 24.88 1.41
C TRP A 354 -3.96 26.05 1.63
N ARG A 355 -3.56 27.06 2.40
CA ARG A 355 -4.36 28.28 2.61
C ARG A 355 -4.67 28.98 1.29
N GLU A 356 -3.64 29.17 0.47
CA GLU A 356 -3.77 29.86 -0.82
C GLU A 356 -4.68 29.10 -1.79
N VAL A 357 -4.48 27.79 -1.95
CA VAL A 357 -5.33 26.98 -2.85
C VAL A 357 -6.77 26.92 -2.37
N LEU A 358 -7.01 26.78 -1.06
CA LEU A 358 -8.38 26.76 -0.53
C LEU A 358 -9.08 28.11 -0.72
N ALA A 359 -8.37 29.22 -0.51
CA ALA A 359 -8.88 30.56 -0.74
C ALA A 359 -9.20 30.80 -2.23
N ALA A 360 -8.31 30.37 -3.13
CA ALA A 360 -8.53 30.47 -4.58
C ALA A 360 -9.72 29.61 -5.05
N ALA A 361 -9.95 28.47 -4.41
CA ALA A 361 -11.07 27.57 -4.71
C ALA A 361 -12.41 28.03 -4.11
N ARG A 362 -12.41 28.98 -3.16
CA ARG A 362 -13.61 29.44 -2.42
C ARG A 362 -14.78 29.86 -3.31
N PRO A 363 -14.60 30.62 -4.41
CA PRO A 363 -15.72 31.05 -5.25
C PRO A 363 -16.44 29.91 -5.99
N ARG A 364 -15.86 28.69 -5.99
CA ARG A 364 -16.40 27.51 -6.68
C ARG A 364 -17.06 26.51 -5.71
N ARG A 365 -17.17 26.84 -4.43
CA ARG A 365 -17.80 26.03 -3.40
C ARG A 365 -19.12 26.65 -2.96
N ASP A 366 -20.11 25.81 -2.68
CA ASP A 366 -21.42 26.25 -2.22
C ASP A 366 -21.35 26.72 -0.75
N ASP A 367 -20.52 26.06 0.06
CA ASP A 367 -20.38 26.30 1.50
C ASP A 367 -19.32 27.38 1.86
N GLY A 368 -18.83 28.13 0.86
CA GLY A 368 -17.91 29.26 1.06
C GLY A 368 -16.62 28.89 1.82
N GLU A 369 -16.42 29.54 2.97
CA GLU A 369 -15.21 29.38 3.82
C GLU A 369 -15.28 28.23 4.83
N LEU A 370 -16.42 27.52 4.95
CA LEU A 370 -16.59 26.46 5.95
C LEU A 370 -15.53 25.35 5.83
N ALA A 371 -15.16 24.98 4.60
CA ALA A 371 -14.10 24.00 4.35
C ALA A 371 -12.75 24.44 4.92
N GLU A 372 -12.42 25.73 4.83
CA GLU A 372 -11.18 26.32 5.36
C GLU A 372 -11.19 26.32 6.89
N GLN A 373 -12.31 26.76 7.49
CA GLN A 373 -12.48 26.79 8.94
C GLN A 373 -12.31 25.41 9.59
N ILE A 374 -12.69 24.34 8.88
CA ILE A 374 -12.62 22.96 9.38
C ILE A 374 -11.27 22.31 9.06
N LEU A 375 -10.77 22.46 7.84
CA LEU A 375 -9.59 21.74 7.37
C LEU A 375 -8.28 22.40 7.80
N LEU A 376 -8.17 23.74 7.78
CA LEU A 376 -6.91 24.43 8.09
C LEU A 376 -6.41 24.16 9.52
N PRO A 377 -7.25 24.17 10.58
CA PRO A 377 -6.79 23.84 11.93
C PRO A 377 -6.27 22.41 12.06
N VAL A 378 -6.79 21.48 11.26
CA VAL A 378 -6.29 20.10 11.22
C VAL A 378 -4.97 20.04 10.47
N LEU A 379 -4.83 20.72 9.33
CA LEU A 379 -3.56 20.77 8.60
C LEU A 379 -2.45 21.44 9.43
N GLU A 380 -2.78 22.47 10.20
CA GLU A 380 -1.86 23.11 11.14
C GLU A 380 -1.40 22.16 12.25
N LEU A 381 -2.33 21.40 12.84
CA LEU A 381 -2.00 20.37 13.81
C LEU A 381 -1.06 19.32 13.18
N LEU A 382 -1.38 18.81 12.00
CA LEU A 382 -0.61 17.79 11.31
C LEU A 382 0.78 18.26 10.87
N ALA A 383 0.94 19.56 10.55
CA ALA A 383 2.22 20.15 10.17
C ALA A 383 3.25 20.16 11.31
N ARG A 384 2.83 20.01 12.57
CA ARG A 384 3.70 19.94 13.76
C ARG A 384 4.42 18.58 13.89
N GLY A 385 4.05 17.57 13.10
CA GLY A 385 4.75 16.29 13.03
C GLY A 385 4.40 15.32 14.16
N ALA A 386 5.28 14.34 14.38
CA ALA A 386 5.01 13.21 15.28
C ALA A 386 4.77 13.59 16.76
N ASP A 387 5.29 14.70 17.24
CA ASP A 387 5.19 15.08 18.66
C ASP A 387 3.75 15.35 19.13
N ILE A 388 2.82 15.59 18.19
CA ILE A 388 1.40 15.80 18.48
C ILE A 388 0.52 14.58 18.18
N ALA A 389 1.11 13.38 18.09
CA ALA A 389 0.41 12.17 17.71
C ALA A 389 -0.80 11.85 18.62
N GLU A 390 -0.69 12.06 19.93
CA GLU A 390 -1.81 11.85 20.87
C GLU A 390 -2.99 12.78 20.56
N GLU A 391 -2.73 14.08 20.46
CA GLU A 391 -3.73 15.11 20.16
C GLU A 391 -4.39 14.87 18.79
N ALA A 392 -3.59 14.56 17.76
CA ALA A 392 -4.09 14.28 16.42
C ALA A 392 -4.94 13.00 16.38
N GLY A 393 -4.53 11.95 17.08
CA GLY A 393 -5.30 10.72 17.22
C GLY A 393 -6.68 10.97 17.82
N ALA A 394 -6.72 11.62 18.98
CA ALA A 394 -7.97 11.93 19.69
C ALA A 394 -8.92 12.83 18.88
N ARG A 395 -8.36 13.75 18.07
CA ARG A 395 -9.14 14.69 17.26
C ARG A 395 -9.68 14.10 15.96
N LEU A 396 -9.02 13.09 15.39
CA LEU A 396 -9.32 12.60 14.03
C LEU A 396 -9.86 11.17 14.00
N LEU A 397 -9.43 10.31 14.93
CA LEU A 397 -9.82 8.91 15.00
C LEU A 397 -10.98 8.70 15.98
N GLY A 398 -11.63 7.55 15.87
CA GLY A 398 -12.75 7.18 16.74
C GLY A 398 -12.96 5.67 16.81
N GLY A 399 -13.63 5.21 17.88
CA GLY A 399 -13.92 3.79 18.10
C GLY A 399 -12.67 2.92 18.05
N ALA A 400 -12.71 1.84 17.26
CA ALA A 400 -11.59 0.90 17.14
C ALA A 400 -10.31 1.53 16.57
N SER A 401 -10.40 2.54 15.69
CA SER A 401 -9.20 3.23 15.16
C SER A 401 -8.46 4.01 16.24
N LEU A 402 -9.19 4.68 17.15
CA LEU A 402 -8.58 5.39 18.28
C LEU A 402 -7.94 4.41 19.28
N ALA A 403 -8.63 3.32 19.61
CA ALA A 403 -8.09 2.29 20.50
C ALA A 403 -6.80 1.66 19.95
N MET A 404 -6.73 1.41 18.64
CA MET A 404 -5.50 0.92 17.98
C MET A 404 -4.38 1.96 18.03
N TRP A 405 -4.70 3.24 17.85
CA TRP A 405 -3.74 4.34 17.91
C TRP A 405 -3.13 4.50 19.31
N GLU A 406 -3.98 4.47 20.34
CA GLU A 406 -3.55 4.54 21.75
C GLU A 406 -2.69 3.33 22.15
N GLU A 407 -3.05 2.12 21.71
CA GLU A 407 -2.21 0.92 21.91
C GLU A 407 -0.85 1.05 21.21
N ALA A 408 -0.84 1.59 19.99
CA ALA A 408 0.40 1.79 19.24
C ALA A 408 1.32 2.84 19.89
N LEU A 409 0.76 3.90 20.47
CA LEU A 409 1.52 4.92 21.22
C LEU A 409 1.99 4.42 22.59
N ARG A 410 1.24 3.52 23.24
CA ARG A 410 1.71 2.88 24.49
C ARG A 410 2.95 2.02 24.28
N SER A 411 3.05 1.33 23.14
CA SER A 411 4.14 0.38 22.88
C SER A 411 5.40 0.99 22.26
N ALA A 412 5.34 2.21 21.72
CA ALA A 412 6.47 2.87 21.07
C ALA A 412 6.32 4.40 21.08
N PRO A 413 7.42 5.16 21.06
CA PRO A 413 7.36 6.62 20.93
C PRO A 413 6.66 7.03 19.63
N ALA A 414 6.05 8.22 19.62
CA ALA A 414 5.24 8.71 18.51
C ALA A 414 5.97 8.70 17.15
N GLN A 415 7.28 8.96 17.14
CA GLN A 415 8.12 8.93 15.93
C GLN A 415 8.22 7.52 15.32
N ALA A 416 8.00 6.47 16.11
CA ALA A 416 8.05 5.07 15.70
C ALA A 416 6.66 4.42 15.59
N ILE A 417 5.57 5.19 15.64
CA ILE A 417 4.21 4.66 15.68
C ILE A 417 3.86 3.77 14.46
N ALA A 418 4.46 4.03 13.30
CA ALA A 418 4.28 3.19 12.12
C ALA A 418 4.74 1.74 12.37
N LEU A 419 5.81 1.55 13.15
CA LEU A 419 6.35 0.22 13.49
C LEU A 419 5.45 -0.50 14.50
N SER A 420 4.93 0.20 15.52
CA SER A 420 4.00 -0.40 16.48
C SER A 420 2.67 -0.76 15.83
N LEU A 421 2.12 0.10 14.96
CA LEU A 421 0.93 -0.21 14.15
C LEU A 421 1.15 -1.43 13.24
N GLN A 422 2.35 -1.60 12.69
CA GLN A 422 2.68 -2.77 11.86
C GLN A 422 2.74 -4.07 12.69
N ALA A 423 3.22 -4.00 13.93
CA ALA A 423 3.28 -5.13 14.84
C ALA A 423 1.92 -5.46 15.48
N LEU A 424 1.02 -4.48 15.58
CA LEU A 424 -0.27 -4.62 16.24
C LEU A 424 -1.15 -5.67 15.54
N ARG A 425 -1.75 -6.53 16.35
CA ARG A 425 -2.75 -7.53 15.94
C ARG A 425 -4.08 -7.20 16.60
N VAL A 426 -5.18 -7.37 15.86
CA VAL A 426 -6.54 -7.13 16.34
C VAL A 426 -7.36 -8.39 16.16
N ALA A 427 -8.38 -8.57 17.01
CA ALA A 427 -9.28 -9.72 16.86
C ALA A 427 -9.91 -9.72 15.47
N ASP A 428 -10.01 -10.90 14.87
CA ASP A 428 -10.85 -11.06 13.69
C ASP A 428 -12.34 -11.13 14.08
N GLN A 429 -13.21 -11.16 13.07
CA GLN A 429 -14.66 -11.27 13.26
C GLN A 429 -15.13 -12.73 13.39
N GLY A 430 -14.22 -13.70 13.36
CA GLY A 430 -14.51 -15.12 13.37
C GLY A 430 -14.62 -15.69 14.79
N ASP A 431 -15.40 -16.75 14.94
CA ASP A 431 -15.44 -17.53 16.18
C ASP A 431 -14.82 -18.92 15.93
N PRO A 432 -13.87 -19.39 16.77
CA PRO A 432 -13.33 -20.74 16.64
C PRO A 432 -14.40 -21.85 16.76
N ALA A 433 -15.57 -21.57 17.34
CA ALA A 433 -16.67 -22.50 17.51
C ALA A 433 -17.43 -22.82 16.21
N ASN A 434 -17.23 -22.05 15.14
CA ASN A 434 -17.91 -22.25 13.85
C ASN A 434 -16.98 -22.10 12.63
N SER A 435 -15.67 -22.02 12.86
CA SER A 435 -14.68 -21.68 11.84
C SER A 435 -13.50 -22.65 11.86
N VAL A 436 -12.87 -22.81 10.70
CA VAL A 436 -11.56 -23.42 10.54
C VAL A 436 -10.55 -22.52 11.22
N VAL A 437 -9.66 -23.07 12.03
CA VAL A 437 -8.72 -22.26 12.80
C VAL A 437 -7.36 -22.23 12.13
N TRP A 438 -6.83 -21.02 11.88
CA TRP A 438 -5.41 -20.75 11.61
C TRP A 438 -4.75 -20.26 12.90
N CYS A 439 -3.74 -20.98 13.37
CA CYS A 439 -3.18 -20.74 14.70
C CYS A 439 -1.70 -21.09 14.87
N PRO A 440 -1.03 -20.55 15.89
CA PRO A 440 0.23 -21.08 16.36
C PRO A 440 0.06 -22.51 16.87
N ALA A 441 1.07 -23.35 16.67
CA ALA A 441 1.08 -24.74 17.11
C ALA A 441 0.83 -24.90 18.62
N SER A 442 1.29 -23.94 19.44
CA SER A 442 1.02 -23.94 20.89
C SER A 442 -0.48 -23.89 21.21
N GLN A 443 -1.24 -23.06 20.49
CA GLN A 443 -2.69 -22.95 20.69
C GLN A 443 -3.42 -24.21 20.20
N LEU A 444 -2.97 -24.81 19.09
CA LEU A 444 -3.54 -26.06 18.61
C LEU A 444 -3.25 -27.23 19.56
N ALA A 445 -2.06 -27.28 20.16
CA ALA A 445 -1.72 -28.30 21.15
C ALA A 445 -2.65 -28.20 22.39
N ALA A 446 -3.06 -27.00 22.77
CA ALA A 446 -4.00 -26.77 23.87
C ALA A 446 -5.47 -27.06 23.49
N CYS A 447 -5.83 -26.94 22.23
CA CYS A 447 -7.18 -27.23 21.72
C CYS A 447 -7.14 -28.05 20.41
N PRO A 448 -6.74 -29.33 20.45
CA PRO A 448 -6.55 -30.14 19.24
C PRO A 448 -7.82 -30.32 18.41
N ARG A 449 -7.65 -30.45 17.09
CA ARG A 449 -8.74 -30.70 16.13
C ARG A 449 -8.56 -32.04 15.41
N PRO A 450 -9.65 -32.75 15.04
CA PRO A 450 -9.55 -34.06 14.41
C PRO A 450 -8.96 -34.03 12.99
N TYR A 451 -9.10 -32.92 12.26
CA TYR A 451 -8.45 -32.68 10.97
C TYR A 451 -7.41 -31.58 11.13
N THR A 452 -6.13 -31.92 10.97
CA THR A 452 -5.03 -30.99 11.20
C THR A 452 -4.06 -30.93 10.04
N ARG A 453 -3.69 -29.72 9.63
CA ARG A 453 -2.59 -29.47 8.69
C ARG A 453 -1.50 -28.61 9.35
N LEU A 454 -0.27 -29.11 9.38
CA LEU A 454 0.88 -28.38 9.88
C LEU A 454 1.69 -27.80 8.72
N LEU A 455 1.96 -26.49 8.75
CA LEU A 455 2.71 -25.78 7.71
C LEU A 455 4.16 -25.53 8.13
N GLY A 456 5.03 -25.44 7.12
CA GLY A 456 6.39 -24.95 7.29
C GLY A 456 7.36 -25.96 7.90
N LEU A 457 7.15 -27.28 7.76
CA LEU A 457 8.03 -28.33 8.30
C LEU A 457 9.39 -28.37 7.60
N THR A 458 10.16 -27.33 7.86
CA THR A 458 11.51 -27.06 7.37
C THR A 458 12.45 -26.98 8.56
N ASN A 459 13.75 -27.06 8.30
CA ASN A 459 14.78 -26.93 9.33
C ASN A 459 14.83 -25.57 10.05
N ARG A 460 14.04 -24.59 9.62
CA ARG A 460 13.96 -23.25 10.24
C ARG A 460 12.78 -23.10 11.20
N SER A 461 11.65 -23.75 10.91
CA SER A 461 10.40 -23.51 11.63
C SER A 461 9.98 -24.69 12.49
N TRP A 462 10.32 -25.92 12.13
CA TRP A 462 10.00 -27.09 12.95
C TRP A 462 11.25 -27.92 13.24
N PRO A 463 11.69 -27.98 14.50
CA PRO A 463 11.45 -26.99 15.55
C PRO A 463 12.13 -25.64 15.24
N ARG A 464 11.67 -24.55 15.84
CA ARG A 464 12.34 -23.23 15.71
C ARG A 464 13.68 -23.23 16.43
N SER A 465 14.61 -22.43 15.92
CA SER A 465 15.86 -22.11 16.63
C SER A 465 15.60 -21.18 17.82
N GLU A 466 16.44 -21.30 18.84
CA GLU A 466 16.36 -20.51 20.06
C GLU A 466 17.41 -19.38 20.03
N ASN A 467 16.96 -18.13 20.11
CA ASN A 467 17.81 -16.95 20.21
C ASN A 467 18.05 -16.58 21.68
N ASP A 468 19.08 -15.78 21.95
CA ASP A 468 19.29 -15.19 23.27
C ASP A 468 18.27 -14.07 23.56
N ASP A 469 17.98 -13.87 24.86
CA ASP A 469 17.23 -12.72 25.32
C ASP A 469 18.02 -11.43 25.05
N PRO A 470 17.35 -10.33 24.62
CA PRO A 470 18.02 -9.07 24.27
C PRO A 470 18.78 -8.44 25.45
N LEU A 471 18.31 -8.61 26.69
CA LEU A 471 18.94 -8.04 27.87
C LEU A 471 19.57 -9.12 28.76
N LEU A 472 19.07 -10.35 28.77
CA LEU A 472 19.59 -11.47 29.56
C LEU A 472 20.24 -12.57 28.67
N PRO A 473 21.30 -12.26 27.91
CA PRO A 473 21.96 -13.23 27.04
C PRO A 473 22.64 -14.34 27.83
N HIS A 474 22.92 -15.47 27.17
CA HIS A 474 23.48 -16.68 27.78
C HIS A 474 24.77 -16.45 28.61
N HIS A 475 25.61 -15.48 28.22
CA HIS A 475 26.85 -15.19 28.94
C HIS A 475 26.64 -14.46 30.28
N LEU A 476 25.48 -13.82 30.49
CA LEU A 476 25.11 -13.22 31.78
C LEU A 476 24.33 -14.21 32.65
N LEU A 477 23.37 -14.93 32.05
CA LEU A 477 22.58 -15.94 32.72
C LEU A 477 22.50 -17.17 31.84
N ASP A 478 22.77 -18.35 32.38
CA ASP A 478 22.53 -19.58 31.64
C ASP A 478 21.08 -19.58 31.12
N ARG A 479 20.96 -19.63 29.79
CA ARG A 479 19.69 -19.66 29.07
C ARG A 479 18.74 -20.72 29.61
N ARG A 480 19.23 -21.84 30.16
CA ARG A 480 18.37 -22.89 30.78
C ARG A 480 17.80 -22.51 32.14
N ARG A 481 18.41 -21.55 32.85
CA ARG A 481 17.79 -20.94 34.04
C ARG A 481 16.62 -20.04 33.64
N LEU A 482 16.75 -19.28 32.55
CA LEU A 482 15.69 -18.39 32.05
C LEU A 482 14.58 -19.13 31.28
N HIS A 483 14.96 -20.15 30.52
CA HIS A 483 14.06 -20.99 29.74
C HIS A 483 14.35 -22.48 30.04
N PRO A 484 13.77 -23.03 31.13
CA PRO A 484 14.01 -24.43 31.53
C PRO A 484 13.69 -25.43 30.43
N VAL A 485 12.66 -25.15 29.63
CA VAL A 485 12.33 -25.91 28.42
C VAL A 485 12.59 -25.02 27.22
N GLY A 486 13.57 -25.40 26.39
CA GLY A 486 13.94 -24.63 25.21
C GLY A 486 12.85 -24.57 24.15
N VAL A 487 12.87 -23.53 23.33
CA VAL A 487 11.89 -23.33 22.23
C VAL A 487 11.79 -24.57 21.34
N ALA A 488 12.92 -25.15 20.97
CA ALA A 488 12.93 -26.32 20.10
C ALA A 488 12.31 -27.57 20.74
N GLU A 489 12.48 -27.73 22.04
CA GLU A 489 11.88 -28.83 22.80
C GLU A 489 10.37 -28.60 22.98
N ARG A 490 9.94 -27.36 23.24
CA ARG A 490 8.51 -26.99 23.25
C ARG A 490 7.84 -27.29 21.91
N ASP A 491 8.47 -26.91 20.79
CA ASP A 491 7.92 -27.16 19.45
C ASP A 491 7.80 -28.66 19.14
N ARG A 492 8.77 -29.47 19.57
CA ARG A 492 8.69 -30.95 19.47
C ARG A 492 7.53 -31.50 20.31
N ARG A 493 7.35 -31.02 21.54
CA ARG A 493 6.22 -31.42 22.39
C ARG A 493 4.88 -31.03 21.76
N HIS A 494 4.75 -29.82 21.24
CA HIS A 494 3.53 -29.40 20.54
C HIS A 494 3.24 -30.30 19.33
N PHE A 495 4.26 -30.61 18.52
CA PHE A 495 4.12 -31.53 17.38
C PHE A 495 3.57 -32.90 17.83
N GLU A 496 4.17 -33.48 18.87
CA GLU A 496 3.77 -34.80 19.39
C GLU A 496 2.35 -34.79 19.94
N ILE A 497 1.97 -33.75 20.68
CA ILE A 497 0.62 -33.61 21.23
C ILE A 497 -0.41 -33.49 20.13
N ILE A 498 -0.15 -32.63 19.13
CA ILE A 498 -1.05 -32.43 17.99
C ILE A 498 -1.19 -33.75 17.22
N ARG A 499 -0.09 -34.43 16.94
CA ARG A 499 -0.09 -35.74 16.26
C ARG A 499 -0.91 -36.77 17.04
N ALA A 500 -0.73 -36.86 18.35
CA ALA A 500 -1.42 -37.80 19.22
C ALA A 500 -2.93 -37.50 19.39
N HIS A 501 -3.39 -36.30 19.06
CA HIS A 501 -4.80 -35.91 19.22
C HIS A 501 -5.53 -35.67 17.90
N THR A 502 -4.81 -35.72 16.78
CA THR A 502 -5.40 -35.70 15.45
C THR A 502 -5.99 -37.08 15.14
N LYS A 503 -7.32 -37.17 15.11
CA LYS A 503 -8.01 -38.46 14.98
C LYS A 503 -8.17 -38.90 13.54
N GLU A 504 -8.51 -37.98 12.64
CA GLU A 504 -8.97 -38.32 11.29
C GLU A 504 -7.84 -38.16 10.27
N GLU A 505 -7.31 -36.94 10.11
CA GLU A 505 -6.31 -36.66 9.08
C GLU A 505 -5.25 -35.68 9.57
N LEU A 506 -3.98 -36.08 9.43
CA LEU A 506 -2.81 -35.25 9.69
C LEU A 506 -2.04 -34.97 8.38
N VAL A 507 -2.03 -33.72 7.94
CA VAL A 507 -1.26 -33.30 6.77
C VAL A 507 -0.02 -32.53 7.22
N LEU A 508 1.15 -33.06 6.91
CA LEU A 508 2.44 -32.41 7.14
C LEU A 508 2.84 -31.66 5.88
N SER A 509 3.07 -30.35 5.97
CA SER A 509 3.40 -29.53 4.80
C SER A 509 4.73 -28.81 4.97
N ARG A 510 5.49 -28.74 3.88
CA ARG A 510 6.69 -27.90 3.80
C ARG A 510 6.75 -27.15 2.48
N SER A 511 7.42 -26.00 2.47
CA SER A 511 7.85 -25.32 1.25
C SER A 511 9.24 -25.78 0.81
N LEU A 512 9.42 -25.95 -0.50
CA LEU A 512 10.70 -26.29 -1.14
C LEU A 512 11.63 -25.07 -1.23
N ARG A 513 11.04 -23.87 -1.31
CA ARG A 513 11.75 -22.60 -1.40
C ARG A 513 11.11 -21.55 -0.49
N ASN A 514 11.92 -20.62 0.01
CA ASN A 514 11.43 -19.43 0.70
C ASN A 514 10.83 -18.42 -0.29
N ALA A 515 10.24 -17.33 0.22
CA ALA A 515 9.63 -16.27 -0.59
C ALA A 515 10.59 -15.60 -1.58
N LYS A 516 11.91 -15.64 -1.34
CA LYS A 516 12.97 -15.12 -2.22
C LYS A 516 13.51 -16.16 -3.22
N GLY A 517 12.95 -17.37 -3.23
CA GLY A 517 13.37 -18.46 -4.12
C GLY A 517 14.56 -19.29 -3.61
N GLY A 518 15.08 -19.04 -2.41
CA GLY A 518 16.15 -19.85 -1.80
C GLY A 518 15.63 -21.22 -1.35
N VAL A 519 16.42 -22.28 -1.54
CA VAL A 519 16.03 -23.66 -1.20
C VAL A 519 15.90 -23.85 0.31
N LEU A 520 14.87 -24.58 0.74
CA LEU A 520 14.64 -24.94 2.15
C LEU A 520 14.78 -26.45 2.36
N SER A 521 15.52 -26.82 3.39
CA SER A 521 15.71 -28.21 3.79
C SER A 521 14.53 -28.69 4.66
N PRO A 522 14.16 -29.98 4.56
CA PRO A 522 13.12 -30.55 5.41
C PRO A 522 13.48 -30.48 6.89
N SER A 523 12.44 -30.46 7.73
CA SER A 523 12.56 -30.58 9.19
C SER A 523 13.10 -31.95 9.60
N SER A 524 13.69 -32.04 10.80
CA SER A 524 13.97 -33.33 11.45
C SER A 524 12.71 -34.14 11.80
N LEU A 525 11.53 -33.52 11.78
CA LEU A 525 10.23 -34.14 12.02
C LEU A 525 9.53 -34.58 10.71
N TRP A 526 10.19 -34.41 9.57
CA TRP A 526 9.64 -34.76 8.26
C TRP A 526 9.75 -36.26 7.99
N PRO A 527 8.71 -36.92 7.47
CA PRO A 527 8.76 -38.34 7.11
C PRO A 527 9.56 -38.58 5.81
N SER A 528 9.87 -39.85 5.52
CA SER A 528 10.63 -40.23 4.32
C SER A 528 9.85 -40.07 3.02
N ASP A 529 8.54 -40.36 3.05
CA ASP A 529 7.69 -40.35 1.86
C ASP A 529 7.10 -38.94 1.69
N GLU A 530 7.23 -38.35 0.50
CA GLU A 530 6.68 -37.02 0.20
C GLU A 530 5.89 -36.97 -1.11
N ILE A 531 4.80 -36.22 -1.10
CA ILE A 531 4.00 -35.86 -2.26
C ILE A 531 4.40 -34.45 -2.70
N VAL A 532 4.90 -34.30 -3.92
CA VAL A 532 5.31 -32.99 -4.44
C VAL A 532 4.18 -32.36 -5.25
N HIS A 533 3.71 -31.19 -4.84
CA HIS A 533 2.72 -30.40 -5.57
C HIS A 533 3.39 -29.33 -6.44
N LYS A 534 3.25 -29.48 -7.76
CA LYS A 534 3.66 -28.45 -8.73
C LYS A 534 2.65 -27.31 -8.75
N ARG A 535 3.12 -26.08 -9.00
CA ARG A 535 2.28 -24.87 -9.06
C ARG A 535 1.20 -24.92 -10.13
N ASP A 536 1.48 -25.61 -11.23
CA ASP A 536 0.62 -25.75 -12.41
C ASP A 536 -0.29 -26.98 -12.33
N ARG A 537 -0.33 -27.69 -11.19
CA ARG A 537 -1.22 -28.84 -11.02
C ARG A 537 -2.69 -28.39 -11.10
N ILE A 538 -3.53 -29.23 -11.69
CA ILE A 538 -4.98 -29.04 -11.70
C ILE A 538 -5.54 -29.69 -10.42
N PRO A 539 -6.11 -28.92 -9.48
CA PRO A 539 -6.66 -29.48 -8.26
C PRO A 539 -8.05 -30.09 -8.51
N GLU A 540 -8.39 -31.12 -7.75
CA GLU A 540 -9.74 -31.69 -7.70
C GLU A 540 -10.73 -30.67 -7.12
N HIS A 541 -10.37 -30.04 -6.00
CA HIS A 541 -11.12 -28.95 -5.39
C HIS A 541 -10.31 -27.65 -5.46
N ALA A 542 -10.85 -26.64 -6.14
CA ALA A 542 -10.33 -25.28 -6.08
C ALA A 542 -10.89 -24.56 -4.85
N PHE A 543 -10.09 -23.74 -4.18
CA PHE A 543 -10.54 -23.06 -2.96
C PHE A 543 -11.42 -21.83 -3.24
N SER A 544 -11.31 -21.24 -4.44
CA SER A 544 -12.07 -20.08 -4.90
C SER A 544 -12.30 -20.15 -6.42
N GLU A 545 -13.16 -19.26 -6.95
CA GLU A 545 -13.31 -19.12 -8.40
C GLU A 545 -12.01 -18.69 -9.08
N ALA A 546 -11.30 -17.72 -8.51
CA ALA A 546 -10.02 -17.24 -9.06
C ALA A 546 -8.98 -18.38 -9.12
N ASP A 547 -8.90 -19.20 -8.07
CA ASP A 547 -8.06 -20.39 -8.04
C ASP A 547 -8.46 -21.40 -9.12
N ARG A 548 -9.77 -21.66 -9.28
CA ARG A 548 -10.31 -22.55 -10.30
C ARG A 548 -9.91 -22.10 -11.69
N LEU A 549 -10.12 -20.82 -12.02
CA LEU A 549 -9.80 -20.25 -13.33
C LEU A 549 -8.28 -20.28 -13.60
N LEU A 550 -7.46 -20.00 -12.59
CA LEU A 550 -6.00 -20.06 -12.73
C LEU A 550 -5.51 -21.49 -12.97
N ALA A 551 -6.06 -22.46 -12.24
CA ALA A 551 -5.59 -23.84 -12.29
C ALA A 551 -6.26 -24.70 -13.38
N ARG A 552 -7.41 -24.26 -13.94
CA ARG A 552 -8.14 -24.99 -15.00
C ARG A 552 -8.19 -24.16 -16.28
N PRO A 553 -7.22 -24.32 -17.20
CA PRO A 553 -7.18 -23.58 -18.46
C PRO A 553 -8.44 -23.71 -19.33
N ARG A 554 -9.12 -24.87 -19.26
CA ARG A 554 -10.39 -25.09 -19.99
C ARG A 554 -11.51 -24.19 -19.47
N ASP A 555 -11.62 -24.03 -18.16
CA ASP A 555 -12.62 -23.17 -17.52
C ASP A 555 -12.33 -21.70 -17.81
N ALA A 556 -11.08 -21.26 -17.62
CA ALA A 556 -10.66 -19.90 -17.98
C ALA A 556 -10.90 -19.60 -19.46
N GLY A 557 -10.68 -20.57 -20.34
CA GLY A 557 -10.94 -20.45 -21.78
C GLY A 557 -12.42 -20.24 -22.15
N GLN A 558 -13.37 -20.41 -21.24
CA GLN A 558 -14.78 -20.07 -21.47
C GLN A 558 -15.03 -18.56 -21.33
N LEU A 559 -14.20 -17.85 -20.56
CA LEU A 559 -14.33 -16.42 -20.35
C LEU A 559 -13.96 -15.63 -21.62
N ALA A 560 -14.82 -14.68 -21.99
CA ALA A 560 -14.60 -13.85 -23.17
C ALA A 560 -13.25 -13.10 -23.11
N CYS A 561 -12.92 -12.49 -21.97
CA CYS A 561 -11.67 -11.74 -21.79
C CYS A 561 -10.42 -12.61 -21.97
N VAL A 562 -10.43 -13.85 -21.48
CA VAL A 562 -9.31 -14.80 -21.64
C VAL A 562 -9.19 -15.23 -23.10
N ARG A 563 -10.30 -15.53 -23.78
CA ARG A 563 -10.30 -15.86 -25.22
C ARG A 563 -9.76 -14.70 -26.06
N GLN A 564 -10.18 -13.47 -25.77
CA GLN A 564 -9.68 -12.28 -26.45
C GLN A 564 -8.19 -12.05 -26.20
N SER A 565 -7.71 -12.27 -24.97
CA SER A 565 -6.29 -12.16 -24.64
C SER A 565 -5.46 -13.23 -25.35
N GLN A 566 -5.94 -14.48 -25.41
CA GLN A 566 -5.30 -15.56 -26.17
C GLN A 566 -5.31 -15.29 -27.68
N LEU A 567 -6.41 -14.75 -28.21
CA LEU A 567 -6.52 -14.34 -29.61
C LEU A 567 -5.50 -13.23 -29.92
N CYS A 568 -5.40 -12.22 -29.04
CA CYS A 568 -4.44 -11.14 -29.14
C CYS A 568 -3.00 -11.68 -29.19
N TRP A 569 -2.63 -12.53 -28.23
CA TRP A 569 -1.33 -13.19 -28.21
C TRP A 569 -1.05 -13.97 -29.50
N ARG A 570 -2.00 -14.80 -29.97
CA ARG A 570 -1.85 -15.56 -31.22
C ARG A 570 -1.70 -14.65 -32.42
N ASN A 571 -2.48 -13.57 -32.50
CA ASN A 571 -2.48 -12.62 -33.60
C ASN A 571 -1.15 -11.87 -33.70
N TRP A 572 -0.55 -11.52 -32.56
CA TRP A 572 0.81 -10.99 -32.52
C TRP A 572 1.84 -11.99 -33.08
N GLN A 573 1.67 -13.29 -32.85
CA GLN A 573 2.56 -14.34 -33.35
C GLN A 573 2.39 -14.67 -34.84
N ARG A 574 1.34 -14.20 -35.52
CA ARG A 574 1.13 -14.48 -36.96
C ARG A 574 2.07 -13.65 -37.84
N PRO A 575 3.00 -14.27 -38.58
CA PRO A 575 3.84 -13.54 -39.53
C PRO A 575 3.05 -13.16 -40.79
N SER A 576 3.52 -12.13 -41.49
CA SER A 576 3.07 -11.78 -42.85
C SER A 576 1.57 -11.49 -43.03
N ILE A 577 0.86 -11.12 -41.95
CA ILE A 577 -0.54 -10.68 -42.02
C ILE A 577 -0.82 -9.63 -40.93
N LEU A 578 -1.55 -8.57 -41.29
CA LEU A 578 -2.14 -7.64 -40.33
C LEU A 578 -3.42 -8.23 -39.74
N THR A 579 -3.52 -8.14 -38.43
CA THR A 579 -4.70 -8.56 -37.66
C THR A 579 -5.34 -7.35 -36.98
N PRO A 580 -6.56 -7.47 -36.44
CA PRO A 580 -7.19 -6.40 -35.66
C PRO A 580 -6.34 -5.89 -34.48
N HIS A 581 -5.39 -6.67 -33.96
CA HIS A 581 -4.50 -6.26 -32.86
C HIS A 581 -3.19 -5.60 -33.34
N ASP A 582 -3.06 -5.37 -34.64
CA ASP A 582 -1.91 -4.69 -35.27
C ASP A 582 -2.28 -3.28 -35.80
N GLY A 583 -3.41 -2.72 -35.34
CA GLY A 583 -3.91 -1.42 -35.79
C GLY A 583 -4.77 -1.49 -37.06
N LEU A 584 -5.33 -2.66 -37.38
CA LEU A 584 -6.28 -2.82 -38.48
C LEU A 584 -7.70 -2.43 -38.03
N SER A 585 -8.32 -1.51 -38.76
CA SER A 585 -9.70 -1.04 -38.59
C SER A 585 -10.42 -0.98 -39.94
N GLY A 586 -11.74 -0.74 -39.92
CA GLY A 586 -12.50 -0.49 -41.15
C GLY A 586 -12.06 0.82 -41.81
N ALA A 587 -12.08 0.86 -43.14
CA ALA A 587 -11.80 2.08 -43.89
C ALA A 587 -12.79 3.20 -43.50
N ASN A 588 -12.30 4.44 -43.43
CA ASN A 588 -13.07 5.64 -43.05
C ASN A 588 -13.84 5.47 -41.74
N HIS A 589 -13.21 4.85 -40.73
CA HIS A 589 -13.86 4.60 -39.45
C HIS A 589 -14.39 5.92 -38.82
N PRO A 590 -15.66 6.00 -38.38
CA PRO A 590 -16.27 7.25 -37.94
C PRO A 590 -15.52 7.97 -36.80
N ALA A 591 -14.90 7.21 -35.89
CA ALA A 591 -14.09 7.79 -34.81
C ALA A 591 -12.79 8.45 -35.32
N ILE A 592 -12.20 7.91 -36.37
CA ILE A 592 -11.00 8.48 -37.01
C ILE A 592 -11.37 9.74 -37.78
N GLU A 593 -12.47 9.71 -38.56
CA GLU A 593 -12.94 10.91 -39.26
C GLU A 593 -13.25 12.03 -38.29
N ARG A 594 -13.95 11.75 -37.17
CA ARG A 594 -14.20 12.75 -36.13
C ARG A 594 -12.89 13.31 -35.53
N ALA A 595 -11.89 12.46 -35.34
CA ALA A 595 -10.59 12.88 -34.83
C ALA A 595 -9.80 13.72 -35.84
N LEU A 596 -10.04 13.56 -37.14
CA LEU A 596 -9.43 14.34 -38.22
C LEU A 596 -10.14 15.68 -38.45
N THR A 597 -11.47 15.74 -38.32
CA THR A 597 -12.27 16.94 -38.59
C THR A 597 -12.23 18.00 -37.47
N ARG A 598 -11.81 17.63 -36.25
CA ARG A 598 -11.59 18.59 -35.17
C ARG A 598 -10.50 19.60 -35.54
N VAL A 599 -10.51 20.75 -34.86
CA VAL A 599 -9.37 21.68 -34.87
C VAL A 599 -8.15 20.96 -34.28
N GLN A 600 -7.12 20.79 -35.11
CA GLN A 600 -5.89 20.13 -34.71
C GLN A 600 -4.97 21.12 -33.97
N SER A 601 -4.08 20.61 -33.13
CA SER A 601 -2.96 21.37 -32.59
C SER A 601 -1.68 21.04 -33.37
N THR A 602 -0.66 21.90 -33.27
CA THR A 602 0.69 21.59 -33.79
C THR A 602 1.22 20.25 -33.26
N THR A 603 1.04 20.00 -31.96
CA THR A 603 1.41 18.74 -31.31
C THR A 603 0.60 17.53 -31.80
N SER A 604 -0.68 17.70 -32.14
CA SER A 604 -1.47 16.59 -32.69
C SER A 604 -1.10 16.28 -34.13
N LEU A 605 -0.79 17.29 -34.95
CA LEU A 605 -0.32 17.10 -36.31
C LEU A 605 1.08 16.47 -36.34
N GLN A 606 1.96 16.88 -35.43
CA GLN A 606 3.25 16.24 -35.23
C GLN A 606 3.05 14.75 -34.86
N ARG A 607 2.14 14.44 -33.94
CA ARG A 607 1.80 13.05 -33.59
C ARG A 607 1.21 12.28 -34.78
N LEU A 608 0.31 12.89 -35.55
CA LEU A 608 -0.27 12.28 -36.76
C LEU A 608 0.80 11.83 -37.75
N LEU A 609 1.85 12.63 -37.95
CA LEU A 609 2.95 12.28 -38.87
C LEU A 609 3.92 11.24 -38.28
N ARG A 610 4.20 11.33 -36.99
CA ARG A 610 5.26 10.54 -36.36
C ARG A 610 4.79 9.19 -35.86
N ASP A 611 3.53 9.13 -35.43
CA ASP A 611 2.87 7.96 -34.88
C ASP A 611 1.35 8.01 -35.18
N PRO A 612 0.94 7.66 -36.41
CA PRO A 612 -0.49 7.62 -36.78
C PRO A 612 -1.32 6.73 -35.84
N LEU A 613 -0.75 5.63 -35.33
CA LEU A 613 -1.43 4.74 -34.39
C LEU A 613 -1.66 5.43 -33.05
N GLY A 614 -0.63 6.07 -32.49
CA GLY A 614 -0.77 6.85 -31.28
C GLY A 614 -1.68 8.07 -31.43
N PHE A 615 -1.77 8.68 -32.62
CA PHE A 615 -2.77 9.72 -32.88
C PHE A 615 -4.18 9.17 -32.68
N VAL A 616 -4.48 7.98 -33.22
CA VAL A 616 -5.78 7.32 -33.03
C VAL A 616 -6.00 6.99 -31.55
N TRP A 617 -5.00 6.44 -30.85
CA TRP A 617 -5.14 6.17 -29.42
C TRP A 617 -5.47 7.43 -28.61
N ARG A 618 -4.78 8.53 -28.87
CA ARG A 618 -4.97 9.77 -28.10
C ARG A 618 -6.25 10.52 -28.48
N TYR A 619 -6.52 10.68 -29.77
CA TYR A 619 -7.56 11.61 -30.25
C TYR A 619 -8.83 10.92 -30.74
N ALA A 620 -8.77 9.64 -31.13
CA ALA A 620 -9.98 8.87 -31.46
C ALA A 620 -10.48 8.01 -30.28
N LEU A 621 -9.58 7.41 -29.49
CA LEU A 621 -9.93 6.59 -28.32
C LEU A 621 -9.84 7.32 -26.98
N GLY A 622 -9.24 8.52 -26.95
CA GLY A 622 -9.12 9.33 -25.73
C GLY A 622 -8.11 8.81 -24.71
N TRP A 623 -7.18 7.94 -25.11
CA TRP A 623 -6.18 7.37 -24.19
C TRP A 623 -5.19 8.45 -23.75
N ARG A 624 -4.84 8.44 -22.46
CA ARG A 624 -3.85 9.34 -21.85
C ARG A 624 -2.87 8.54 -21.00
N SER A 625 -1.59 8.89 -21.03
CA SER A 625 -0.59 8.28 -20.16
C SER A 625 -0.85 8.68 -18.71
N VAL A 626 -0.70 7.71 -17.80
CA VAL A 626 -0.81 7.97 -16.35
C VAL A 626 0.51 8.55 -15.88
N ARG A 627 0.47 9.71 -15.21
CA ARG A 627 1.65 10.26 -14.52
C ARG A 627 1.81 9.50 -13.20
N PHE A 628 2.91 8.76 -13.06
CA PHE A 628 3.14 7.88 -11.90
C PHE A 628 3.86 8.55 -10.73
N GLN A 629 4.40 9.76 -10.90
CA GLN A 629 5.18 10.45 -9.86
C GLN A 629 4.42 11.69 -9.36
N SER A 630 3.96 11.63 -8.11
CA SER A 630 3.36 12.78 -7.41
C SER A 630 4.41 13.78 -6.93
N ASP A 631 5.61 13.29 -6.59
CA ASP A 631 6.76 14.10 -6.13
C ASP A 631 8.00 13.85 -7.01
N PRO A 632 8.10 14.46 -8.20
CA PRO A 632 9.24 14.27 -9.08
C PRO A 632 10.50 14.92 -8.49
N LEU A 633 11.63 14.23 -8.44
CA LEU A 633 12.91 14.85 -8.03
C LEU A 633 13.45 15.84 -9.08
N GLN A 634 13.07 15.64 -10.35
CA GLN A 634 13.43 16.48 -11.48
C GLN A 634 12.21 16.61 -12.41
N LEU A 635 12.06 17.77 -13.04
CA LEU A 635 11.06 17.92 -14.09
C LEU A 635 11.43 17.08 -15.31
N GLY A 636 10.44 16.41 -15.91
CA GLY A 636 10.60 15.81 -17.22
C GLY A 636 10.85 16.87 -18.29
N ALA A 637 11.44 16.47 -19.42
CA ALA A 637 11.84 17.41 -20.48
C ALA A 637 10.68 18.31 -20.97
N ALA A 638 9.47 17.76 -21.11
CA ALA A 638 8.29 18.54 -21.52
C ALA A 638 7.92 19.63 -20.50
N SER A 639 7.81 19.28 -19.21
CA SER A 639 7.48 20.25 -18.16
C SER A 639 8.61 21.25 -17.89
N PHE A 640 9.87 20.86 -18.11
CA PHE A 640 10.98 21.81 -18.10
C PHE A 640 10.92 22.77 -19.30
N GLY A 641 10.50 22.28 -20.48
CA GLY A 641 10.16 23.14 -21.62
C GLY A 641 9.09 24.16 -21.26
N GLU A 642 7.95 23.73 -20.74
CA GLU A 642 6.85 24.61 -20.29
C GLU A 642 7.35 25.70 -19.32
N LEU A 643 8.24 25.35 -18.39
CA LEU A 643 8.87 26.30 -17.45
C LEU A 643 9.66 27.39 -18.20
N VAL A 644 10.47 27.00 -19.17
CA VAL A 644 11.26 27.93 -19.98
C VAL A 644 10.36 28.84 -20.82
N HIS A 645 9.30 28.30 -21.42
CA HIS A 645 8.32 29.09 -22.18
C HIS A 645 7.61 30.12 -21.30
N GLU A 646 7.17 29.73 -20.11
CA GLU A 646 6.49 30.63 -19.17
C GLU A 646 7.42 31.75 -18.69
N LEU A 647 8.71 31.46 -18.46
CA LEU A 647 9.73 32.47 -18.15
C LEU A 647 9.96 33.45 -19.30
N ILE A 648 10.05 32.96 -20.55
CA ILE A 648 10.19 33.81 -21.74
C ILE A 648 8.97 34.72 -21.89
N SER A 649 7.78 34.13 -21.74
CA SER A 649 6.51 34.85 -21.86
C SER A 649 6.42 35.97 -20.82
N GLY A 650 6.66 35.65 -19.55
CA GLY A 650 6.65 36.64 -18.47
C GLY A 650 7.64 37.78 -18.68
N ALA A 651 8.85 37.48 -19.17
CA ALA A 651 9.85 38.51 -19.45
C ALA A 651 9.45 39.43 -20.62
N ILE A 652 8.93 38.88 -21.72
CA ILE A 652 8.50 39.67 -22.89
C ILE A 652 7.30 40.55 -22.54
N ILE A 653 6.29 39.99 -21.85
CA ILE A 653 5.09 40.75 -21.43
C ILE A 653 5.47 41.94 -20.54
N ALA A 654 6.44 41.76 -19.63
CA ALA A 654 6.91 42.83 -18.76
C ALA A 654 7.69 43.93 -19.51
N LEU A 655 8.47 43.57 -20.54
CA LEU A 655 9.37 44.49 -21.24
C LEU A 655 8.74 45.22 -22.44
N GLU A 656 7.75 44.61 -23.11
CA GLU A 656 7.14 45.17 -24.32
C GLU A 656 6.48 46.57 -24.12
N PRO A 657 5.76 46.86 -23.02
CA PRO A 657 5.14 48.17 -22.83
C PRO A 657 6.14 49.34 -22.79
N THR A 658 7.24 49.19 -22.04
CA THR A 658 8.34 50.16 -21.95
C THR A 658 9.56 49.44 -21.36
N PRO A 659 10.75 49.43 -22.00
CA PRO A 659 11.15 50.14 -23.22
C PRO A 659 10.73 49.45 -24.55
N GLY A 660 10.08 48.30 -24.54
CA GLY A 660 9.94 47.41 -25.70
C GLY A 660 11.04 46.35 -25.68
N PHE A 661 10.70 45.08 -25.90
CA PHE A 661 11.66 43.98 -25.76
C PHE A 661 12.89 44.17 -26.67
N ALA A 662 12.68 44.62 -27.91
CA ALA A 662 13.76 44.88 -28.87
C ALA A 662 14.75 45.99 -28.45
N ARG A 663 14.38 46.81 -27.45
CA ARG A 663 15.19 47.92 -26.93
C ARG A 663 15.66 47.69 -25.49
N ALA A 664 15.28 46.56 -24.88
CA ALA A 664 15.66 46.23 -23.51
C ALA A 664 17.15 45.87 -23.44
N SER A 665 17.83 46.39 -22.42
CA SER A 665 19.19 46.02 -22.05
C SER A 665 19.26 44.62 -21.43
N ALA A 666 20.47 44.04 -21.38
CA ALA A 666 20.69 42.75 -20.72
C ALA A 666 20.24 42.76 -19.25
N ASP A 667 20.50 43.85 -18.52
CA ASP A 667 20.12 44.00 -17.11
C ASP A 667 18.58 44.05 -16.93
N GLU A 668 17.86 44.73 -17.84
CA GLU A 668 16.39 44.76 -17.82
C GLU A 668 15.78 43.39 -18.14
N ILE A 669 16.40 42.63 -19.06
CA ILE A 669 16.00 41.26 -19.38
C ILE A 669 16.22 40.33 -18.17
N GLU A 670 17.37 40.41 -17.51
CA GLU A 670 17.64 39.63 -16.31
C GLU A 670 16.68 39.96 -15.17
N ALA A 671 16.36 41.24 -14.96
CA ALA A 671 15.37 41.67 -13.96
C ALA A 671 13.97 41.11 -14.25
N ALA A 672 13.49 41.22 -15.49
CA ALA A 672 12.18 40.69 -15.88
C ALA A 672 12.08 39.17 -15.72
N ILE A 673 13.15 38.43 -16.01
CA ILE A 673 13.22 36.98 -15.78
C ILE A 673 13.23 36.65 -14.28
N ALA A 674 13.89 37.46 -13.45
CA ALA A 674 13.91 37.26 -12.00
C ALA A 674 12.51 37.44 -11.38
N ASP A 675 11.75 38.43 -11.84
CA ASP A 675 10.37 38.65 -11.42
C ASP A 675 9.46 37.49 -11.86
N ALA A 676 9.56 37.06 -13.12
CA ALA A 676 8.83 35.90 -13.63
C ALA A 676 9.19 34.60 -12.88
N SER A 677 10.47 34.41 -12.54
CA SER A 677 10.95 33.28 -11.74
C SER A 677 10.31 33.27 -10.35
N THR A 678 10.19 34.43 -9.72
CA THR A 678 9.55 34.58 -8.40
C THR A 678 8.07 34.23 -8.46
N ALA A 679 7.35 34.69 -9.49
CA ALA A 679 5.95 34.34 -9.70
C ALA A 679 5.75 32.82 -9.90
N ILE A 680 6.59 32.19 -10.72
CA ILE A 680 6.52 30.75 -11.00
C ILE A 680 6.85 29.90 -9.77
N LEU A 681 7.85 30.30 -8.97
CA LEU A 681 8.21 29.62 -7.74
C LEU A 681 7.02 29.48 -6.78
N HIS A 682 6.12 30.46 -6.80
CA HIS A 682 4.90 30.51 -6.00
C HIS A 682 3.72 29.80 -6.66
N ALA A 683 3.43 30.09 -7.94
CA ALA A 683 2.21 29.63 -8.61
C ALA A 683 2.23 28.14 -8.99
N TRP A 684 3.37 27.60 -9.45
CA TRP A 684 3.43 26.21 -9.93
C TRP A 684 3.11 25.16 -8.85
N PRO A 685 3.68 25.22 -7.64
CA PRO A 685 3.35 24.28 -6.57
C PRO A 685 1.84 24.18 -6.26
N LEU A 686 1.08 25.26 -6.49
CA LEU A 686 -0.37 25.32 -6.25
C LEU A 686 -1.19 24.61 -7.33
N GLN A 687 -0.60 24.37 -8.51
CA GLN A 687 -1.30 23.83 -9.68
C GLN A 687 -0.83 22.44 -10.08
N ARG A 688 0.46 22.14 -9.85
CA ARG A 688 1.13 20.95 -10.39
C ARG A 688 2.26 20.43 -9.49
N SER A 689 2.66 19.19 -9.78
CA SER A 689 3.70 18.49 -9.04
C SER A 689 5.04 19.10 -9.39
N VAL A 690 5.78 19.54 -8.38
CA VAL A 690 7.12 20.11 -8.53
C VAL A 690 8.13 19.39 -7.63
N PRO A 691 9.43 19.52 -7.92
CA PRO A 691 10.46 19.01 -7.01
C PRO A 691 10.40 19.59 -5.60
N PRO A 692 11.05 18.95 -4.61
CA PRO A 692 11.27 19.53 -3.28
C PRO A 692 11.80 20.96 -3.33
N PRO A 693 11.45 21.85 -2.38
CA PRO A 693 11.68 23.29 -2.50
C PRO A 693 13.10 23.70 -2.92
N LEU A 694 14.13 23.03 -2.37
CA LEU A 694 15.53 23.27 -2.74
C LEU A 694 15.82 22.91 -4.21
N LEU A 695 15.36 21.74 -4.66
CA LEU A 695 15.52 21.28 -6.04
C LEU A 695 14.64 22.08 -7.00
N TRP A 696 13.45 22.51 -6.56
CA TRP A 696 12.56 23.35 -7.34
C TRP A 696 13.20 24.70 -7.62
N ARG A 697 13.71 25.37 -6.58
CA ARG A 697 14.45 26.62 -6.73
C ARG A 697 15.65 26.48 -7.67
N HIS A 698 16.42 25.39 -7.53
CA HIS A 698 17.52 25.13 -8.46
C HIS A 698 17.04 24.93 -9.90
N THR A 699 15.92 24.22 -10.11
CA THR A 699 15.34 23.98 -11.44
C THR A 699 14.87 25.28 -12.09
N VAL A 700 14.21 26.17 -11.34
CA VAL A 700 13.81 27.50 -11.84
C VAL A 700 15.03 28.35 -12.15
N ASN A 701 16.05 28.37 -11.28
CA ASN A 701 17.28 29.13 -11.54
C ASN A 701 18.02 28.62 -12.80
N GLU A 702 18.04 27.30 -13.03
CA GLU A 702 18.59 26.69 -14.23
C GLU A 702 17.81 27.12 -15.49
N ALA A 703 16.48 27.09 -15.43
CA ALA A 703 15.62 27.54 -16.52
C ALA A 703 15.82 29.04 -16.80
N ALA A 704 15.83 29.87 -15.75
CA ALA A 704 16.09 31.31 -15.83
C ALA A 704 17.45 31.62 -16.48
N ARG A 705 18.52 30.90 -16.11
CA ARG A 705 19.83 31.06 -16.74
C ARG A 705 19.80 30.76 -18.24
N ARG A 706 19.11 29.70 -18.65
CA ARG A 706 18.97 29.34 -20.08
C ARG A 706 18.13 30.36 -20.84
N THR A 707 17.06 30.84 -20.22
CA THR A 707 16.22 31.92 -20.77
C THR A 707 17.01 33.20 -20.97
N ALA A 708 17.76 33.65 -19.95
CA ALA A 708 18.57 34.87 -20.03
C ALA A 708 19.61 34.80 -21.15
N LYS A 709 20.38 33.70 -21.23
CA LYS A 709 21.34 33.48 -22.31
C LYS A 709 20.67 33.44 -23.70
N GLY A 710 19.53 32.78 -23.81
CA GLY A 710 18.83 32.63 -25.08
C GLY A 710 18.21 33.92 -25.59
N LEU A 711 17.69 34.76 -24.70
CA LEU A 711 17.17 36.09 -25.05
C LEU A 711 18.30 37.10 -25.31
N ALA A 712 19.41 37.04 -24.57
CA ALA A 712 20.58 37.88 -24.80
C ALA A 712 21.30 37.58 -26.12
N ALA A 713 21.26 36.33 -26.61
CA ALA A 713 21.83 35.96 -27.91
C ALA A 713 20.98 36.43 -29.12
N ASP A 714 19.85 37.11 -28.89
CA ASP A 714 18.89 37.54 -29.90
C ASP A 714 19.17 38.96 -30.47
N ASP A 715 20.45 39.29 -30.68
CA ASP A 715 20.98 40.61 -31.09
C ASP A 715 20.52 41.11 -32.49
N GLN A 716 19.60 40.42 -33.17
CA GLN A 716 19.18 40.73 -34.55
C GLN A 716 17.74 41.27 -34.64
N VAL A 717 17.16 41.75 -33.56
CA VAL A 717 15.84 42.40 -33.60
C VAL A 717 16.05 43.89 -33.91
N ARG A 718 15.47 44.40 -35.00
CA ARG A 718 15.48 45.85 -35.24
C ARG A 718 14.75 46.57 -34.12
N SER A 719 15.22 47.76 -33.76
CA SER A 719 14.65 48.58 -32.67
C SER A 719 13.20 49.04 -32.91
N ASP A 720 12.66 48.87 -34.13
CA ASP A 720 11.30 49.21 -34.55
C ASP A 720 10.36 47.99 -34.66
N THR A 721 10.76 46.84 -34.12
CA THR A 721 9.96 45.62 -34.09
C THR A 721 9.15 45.52 -32.79
N ARG A 722 7.86 45.20 -32.89
CA ARG A 722 7.02 44.82 -31.74
C ARG A 722 7.03 43.30 -31.62
N SER A 723 7.17 42.77 -30.40
CA SER A 723 7.16 41.32 -30.15
C SER A 723 5.91 40.92 -29.38
N TRP A 724 5.40 39.75 -29.69
CA TRP A 724 4.33 39.07 -28.97
C TRP A 724 4.80 37.67 -28.62
N THR A 725 4.32 37.14 -27.51
CA THR A 725 4.67 35.80 -27.00
C THR A 725 3.42 34.99 -26.71
N GLU A 726 3.53 33.66 -26.80
CA GLU A 726 2.44 32.72 -26.57
C GLU A 726 1.14 33.08 -27.32
N VAL A 727 1.28 33.57 -28.56
CA VAL A 727 0.22 34.21 -29.36
C VAL A 727 -0.80 33.17 -29.82
N PRO A 728 -2.04 33.20 -29.33
CA PRO A 728 -3.04 32.21 -29.68
C PRO A 728 -3.64 32.44 -31.07
N PHE A 729 -4.05 31.36 -31.71
CA PHE A 729 -4.87 31.34 -32.92
C PHE A 729 -5.75 30.09 -32.95
N GLY A 730 -6.90 30.15 -33.63
CA GLY A 730 -7.88 29.06 -33.67
C GLY A 730 -8.37 28.60 -32.29
N GLN A 731 -8.50 29.51 -31.33
CA GLN A 731 -9.09 29.24 -30.01
C GLN A 731 -10.62 29.32 -30.08
N GLU A 732 -11.30 28.70 -29.10
CA GLU A 732 -12.77 28.80 -28.99
C GLU A 732 -13.21 30.19 -28.49
N ASP A 733 -12.43 30.78 -27.58
CA ASP A 733 -12.67 32.09 -27.00
C ASP A 733 -11.64 33.13 -27.50
N PRO A 734 -12.04 34.42 -27.64
CA PRO A 734 -11.10 35.48 -27.97
C PRO A 734 -10.08 35.69 -26.83
N ALA A 735 -8.86 36.05 -27.19
CA ALA A 735 -7.84 36.36 -26.18
C ALA A 735 -8.22 37.62 -25.38
N GLU A 736 -7.92 37.59 -24.08
CA GLU A 736 -8.13 38.74 -23.18
C GLU A 736 -7.09 39.85 -23.40
N GLU A 737 -5.94 39.52 -23.99
CA GLU A 737 -4.83 40.44 -24.26
C GLU A 737 -4.80 40.90 -25.73
N GLU A 738 -4.17 42.04 -26.00
CA GLU A 738 -4.03 42.63 -27.34
C GLU A 738 -3.18 41.72 -28.25
N ALA A 739 -3.85 40.89 -29.06
CA ALA A 739 -3.24 40.02 -30.04
C ALA A 739 -3.06 40.71 -31.41
N PRO A 740 -2.05 40.31 -32.21
CA PRO A 740 -1.79 40.90 -33.53
C PRO A 740 -2.85 40.53 -34.58
N TRP A 741 -3.78 39.62 -34.28
CA TRP A 741 -4.86 39.16 -35.15
C TRP A 741 -6.05 38.64 -34.31
N ASP A 742 -7.15 38.30 -34.98
CA ASP A 742 -8.27 37.58 -34.36
C ASP A 742 -7.86 36.15 -33.98
N THR A 743 -7.85 35.87 -32.68
CA THR A 743 -7.34 34.63 -32.10
C THR A 743 -8.32 33.46 -32.24
N THR A 744 -9.55 33.71 -32.68
CA THR A 744 -10.58 32.67 -32.89
C THR A 744 -10.49 32.01 -34.26
N VAL A 745 -9.75 32.61 -35.19
CA VAL A 745 -9.64 32.12 -36.57
C VAL A 745 -8.75 30.88 -36.62
N ALA A 746 -9.35 29.72 -36.88
CA ALA A 746 -8.63 28.48 -37.16
C ALA A 746 -8.04 28.52 -38.57
N VAL A 747 -6.81 28.03 -38.72
CA VAL A 747 -6.06 28.12 -39.97
C VAL A 747 -6.29 26.84 -40.79
N PRO A 748 -6.76 26.94 -42.05
CA PRO A 748 -6.86 25.78 -42.93
C PRO A 748 -5.48 25.38 -43.47
N ILE A 749 -5.21 24.08 -43.51
CA ILE A 749 -4.08 23.52 -44.24
C ILE A 749 -4.58 23.10 -45.62
N GLU A 750 -4.39 24.00 -46.59
CA GLU A 750 -4.81 23.81 -47.98
C GLU A 750 -4.38 22.43 -48.51
N LYS A 751 -5.22 21.82 -49.35
CA LYS A 751 -5.07 20.47 -49.93
C LYS A 751 -5.27 19.27 -48.98
N THR A 752 -5.19 19.45 -47.66
CA THR A 752 -5.45 18.36 -46.70
C THR A 752 -6.90 18.36 -46.18
N GLY A 753 -7.53 19.53 -46.12
CA GLY A 753 -8.85 19.73 -45.49
C GLY A 753 -8.81 19.75 -43.96
N LEU A 754 -7.62 19.71 -43.36
CA LEU A 754 -7.44 19.90 -41.92
C LEU A 754 -7.51 21.39 -41.56
N VAL A 755 -8.02 21.68 -40.38
CA VAL A 755 -7.94 22.99 -39.74
C VAL A 755 -7.14 22.84 -38.45
N PHE A 756 -6.34 23.84 -38.10
CA PHE A 756 -5.55 23.81 -36.88
C PHE A 756 -5.51 25.15 -36.16
N GLY A 757 -5.36 25.07 -34.84
CA GLY A 757 -5.14 26.17 -33.93
C GLY A 757 -3.94 25.86 -33.04
N GLY A 758 -3.54 26.84 -32.24
CA GLY A 758 -2.40 26.68 -31.34
C GLY A 758 -1.97 28.00 -30.71
N ARG A 759 -0.75 28.01 -30.18
CA ARG A 759 -0.08 29.20 -29.64
C ARG A 759 1.32 29.27 -30.25
N LEU A 760 1.71 30.42 -30.80
CA LEU A 760 3.07 30.67 -31.29
C LEU A 760 3.92 31.15 -30.13
N ASP A 761 5.06 30.51 -29.88
CA ASP A 761 5.90 30.86 -28.73
C ASP A 761 6.34 32.33 -28.77
N ARG A 762 6.77 32.82 -29.93
CA ARG A 762 7.01 34.25 -30.18
C ARG A 762 6.83 34.67 -31.63
N LEU A 763 6.22 35.84 -31.83
CA LEU A 763 6.04 36.52 -33.10
C LEU A 763 6.60 37.94 -33.01
N ASP A 764 7.44 38.30 -33.97
CA ASP A 764 8.02 39.64 -34.12
C ASP A 764 7.47 40.26 -35.41
N ILE A 765 6.85 41.45 -35.35
CA ILE A 765 6.37 42.17 -36.55
C ILE A 765 7.08 43.52 -36.64
N ARG A 766 7.62 43.84 -37.82
CA ARG A 766 8.24 45.14 -38.09
C ARG A 766 7.17 46.25 -38.07
N ALA A 767 7.53 47.46 -37.65
CA ALA A 767 6.63 48.62 -37.72
C ALA A 767 6.04 48.88 -39.12
N THR A 768 6.76 48.50 -40.18
CA THR A 768 6.31 48.60 -41.59
C THR A 768 5.24 47.58 -41.98
N GLY A 769 5.00 46.54 -41.17
CA GLY A 769 4.04 45.46 -41.45
C GLY A 769 4.42 44.51 -42.58
N ASP A 770 5.57 44.71 -43.24
CA ASP A 770 5.99 43.97 -44.44
C ASP A 770 6.75 42.66 -44.14
N GLY A 771 7.18 42.47 -42.89
CA GLY A 771 7.97 41.32 -42.46
C GLY A 771 7.60 40.84 -41.06
N ALA A 772 7.44 39.53 -40.92
CA ALA A 772 7.23 38.85 -39.64
C ALA A 772 8.31 37.77 -39.41
N ARG A 773 8.73 37.64 -38.16
CA ARG A 773 9.66 36.60 -37.73
C ARG A 773 9.02 35.77 -36.61
N ILE A 774 9.05 34.46 -36.78
CA ILE A 774 8.47 33.49 -35.85
C ILE A 774 9.60 32.76 -35.15
N THR A 775 9.53 32.65 -33.84
CA THR A 775 10.52 31.93 -33.03
C THR A 775 9.85 30.76 -32.32
N ASP A 776 10.36 29.55 -32.56
CA ASP A 776 10.04 28.34 -31.79
C ASP A 776 11.22 28.05 -30.85
N TYR A 777 10.96 27.95 -29.56
CA TYR A 777 12.00 27.73 -28.55
C TYR A 777 12.09 26.25 -28.16
N LYS A 778 13.31 25.73 -28.05
CA LYS A 778 13.58 24.35 -27.60
C LYS A 778 14.56 24.34 -26.44
N SER A 779 14.21 23.68 -25.35
CA SER A 779 15.08 23.52 -24.16
C SER A 779 16.02 22.31 -24.23
N ALA A 780 15.92 21.50 -25.29
CA ALA A 780 16.73 20.30 -25.51
C ALA A 780 18.15 20.62 -26.02
N LYS A 781 19.04 19.64 -26.01
CA LYS A 781 20.39 19.78 -26.60
C LYS A 781 20.27 20.06 -28.10
N PRO A 782 21.02 21.04 -28.64
CA PRO A 782 20.97 21.34 -30.04
C PRO A 782 21.61 20.21 -30.87
N PRO A 783 21.08 19.95 -32.06
CA PRO A 783 21.74 19.13 -33.07
C PRO A 783 23.03 19.80 -33.59
N PRO A 784 23.95 19.04 -34.22
CA PRO A 784 25.17 19.60 -34.80
C PRO A 784 24.89 20.74 -35.80
N LYS A 785 25.65 21.85 -35.72
CA LYS A 785 25.45 23.07 -36.54
C LYS A 785 25.44 22.84 -38.07
N HIS A 786 26.08 21.77 -38.56
CA HIS A 786 26.13 21.44 -39.98
C HIS A 786 24.88 20.69 -40.48
N GLN A 787 23.97 20.33 -39.58
CA GLN A 787 22.76 19.59 -39.90
C GLN A 787 21.70 20.54 -40.48
N ARG A 788 21.21 20.25 -41.70
CA ARG A 788 20.08 20.98 -42.28
C ARG A 788 18.78 20.38 -41.74
N ILE A 789 18.15 21.10 -40.83
CA ILE A 789 16.90 20.66 -40.23
C ILE A 789 15.79 21.44 -40.92
N ALA A 790 14.93 20.76 -41.66
CA ALA A 790 13.68 21.31 -42.19
C ALA A 790 12.48 20.71 -41.44
N LEU A 791 12.24 19.40 -41.59
CA LEU A 791 11.17 18.67 -40.88
C LEU A 791 11.68 17.65 -39.85
N GLY A 792 12.97 17.27 -39.91
CA GLY A 792 13.63 16.40 -38.94
C GLY A 792 12.86 15.13 -38.62
N GLN A 793 12.53 14.29 -39.61
CA GLN A 793 11.69 13.07 -39.45
C GLN A 793 10.29 13.33 -38.85
N GLY A 794 9.77 14.54 -39.00
CA GLY A 794 8.52 15.01 -38.43
C GLY A 794 8.65 15.56 -37.00
N ARG A 795 9.87 15.62 -36.42
CA ARG A 795 10.12 16.26 -35.12
C ARG A 795 9.89 17.77 -35.21
N GLU A 796 10.37 18.41 -36.27
CA GLU A 796 10.39 19.88 -36.39
C GLU A 796 9.29 20.40 -37.32
N LEU A 797 8.04 20.05 -37.01
CA LEU A 797 6.85 20.48 -37.76
C LEU A 797 6.31 21.85 -37.30
N GLN A 798 6.53 22.19 -36.03
CA GLN A 798 5.91 23.32 -35.34
C GLN A 798 6.19 24.66 -36.02
N ARG A 799 7.46 25.01 -36.29
CA ARG A 799 7.83 26.25 -37.00
C ARG A 799 7.27 26.37 -38.42
N VAL A 800 7.11 25.24 -39.12
CA VAL A 800 6.54 25.23 -40.49
C VAL A 800 5.04 25.51 -40.42
N LEU A 801 4.35 24.89 -39.46
CA LEU A 801 2.93 25.17 -39.21
C LEU A 801 2.70 26.61 -38.75
N TYR A 802 3.58 27.17 -37.91
CA TYR A 802 3.48 28.57 -37.51
C TYR A 802 3.68 29.52 -38.70
N ALA A 803 4.56 29.20 -39.64
CA ALA A 803 4.70 29.98 -40.86
C ALA A 803 3.42 29.95 -41.72
N ILE A 804 2.73 28.80 -41.79
CA ILE A 804 1.42 28.70 -42.45
C ILE A 804 0.39 29.59 -41.73
N ALA A 805 0.35 29.54 -40.39
CA ALA A 805 -0.54 30.36 -39.59
C ALA A 805 -0.29 31.86 -39.79
N ALA A 806 0.95 32.31 -39.69
CA ALA A 806 1.30 33.72 -39.89
C ALA A 806 0.95 34.21 -41.31
N ARG A 807 1.18 33.40 -42.35
CA ARG A 807 0.80 33.76 -43.73
C ARG A 807 -0.72 33.86 -43.93
N ALA A 808 -1.49 33.04 -43.22
CA ALA A 808 -2.95 33.04 -43.32
C ALA A 808 -3.58 34.19 -42.51
N LEU A 809 -2.99 34.52 -41.35
CA LEU A 809 -3.53 35.51 -40.42
C LEU A 809 -3.00 36.94 -40.66
N LEU A 810 -1.85 37.09 -41.32
CA LEU A 810 -1.23 38.38 -41.70
C LEU A 810 -0.99 38.44 -43.22
N PRO A 811 -2.05 38.60 -44.04
CA PRO A 811 -1.92 38.59 -45.51
C PRO A 811 -1.06 39.75 -46.05
N GLU A 812 -0.93 40.84 -45.29
CA GLU A 812 -0.06 41.98 -45.59
C GLU A 812 1.44 41.70 -45.47
N VAL A 813 1.83 40.67 -44.71
CA VAL A 813 3.24 40.32 -44.50
C VAL A 813 3.80 39.59 -45.72
N ARG A 814 4.77 40.20 -46.40
CA ARG A 814 5.41 39.63 -47.60
C ARG A 814 6.54 38.67 -47.27
N THR A 815 7.27 38.93 -46.18
CA THR A 815 8.43 38.12 -45.79
C THR A 815 8.20 37.47 -44.43
N VAL A 816 8.15 36.14 -44.41
CA VAL A 816 8.08 35.34 -43.17
C VAL A 816 9.40 34.59 -42.98
N VAL A 817 10.04 34.78 -41.83
CA VAL A 817 11.21 34.01 -41.40
C VAL A 817 10.82 33.16 -40.20
N ALA A 818 10.91 31.84 -40.33
CA ALA A 818 10.63 30.92 -39.22
C ALA A 818 11.95 30.39 -38.66
N ARG A 819 12.23 30.65 -37.38
CA ARG A 819 13.45 30.22 -36.71
C ARG A 819 13.16 29.28 -35.55
N LEU A 820 14.07 28.34 -35.35
CA LEU A 820 14.11 27.39 -34.24
C LEU A 820 15.32 27.71 -33.37
N VAL A 821 15.11 28.03 -32.10
CA VAL A 821 16.16 28.45 -31.17
C VAL A 821 16.31 27.42 -30.06
N TYR A 822 17.48 26.79 -29.98
CA TYR A 822 17.83 25.88 -28.89
C TYR A 822 18.48 26.64 -27.73
N LEU A 823 17.84 26.60 -26.56
CA LEU A 823 18.21 27.32 -25.34
C LEU A 823 19.15 26.48 -24.46
N ALA A 824 20.31 26.14 -25.01
CA ALA A 824 21.39 25.44 -24.30
C ALA A 824 22.44 26.43 -23.77
N ASP A 825 23.53 25.93 -23.16
CA ASP A 825 24.61 26.81 -22.66
C ASP A 825 25.22 27.68 -23.76
N ASP A 826 25.25 27.17 -24.99
CA ASP A 826 25.52 27.89 -26.23
C ASP A 826 24.26 27.86 -27.11
N PRO A 827 23.49 28.97 -27.20
CA PRO A 827 22.30 29.03 -28.04
C PRO A 827 22.61 28.82 -29.53
N ILE A 828 21.75 28.04 -30.21
CA ILE A 828 21.88 27.78 -31.66
C ILE A 828 20.55 28.04 -32.35
N THR A 829 20.60 28.81 -33.43
CA THR A 829 19.45 29.20 -34.24
C THR A 829 19.48 28.54 -35.62
N PHE A 830 18.37 27.92 -36.01
CA PHE A 830 18.16 27.39 -37.36
C PHE A 830 17.01 28.13 -38.04
N GLU A 831 17.27 28.78 -39.16
CA GLU A 831 16.29 29.57 -39.90
C GLU A 831 15.76 28.85 -41.14
N LEU A 832 14.48 29.07 -41.46
CA LEU A 832 13.85 28.78 -42.75
C LEU A 832 13.24 30.06 -43.31
N LYS A 833 13.60 30.43 -44.54
CA LYS A 833 13.10 31.62 -45.24
C LYS A 833 13.06 31.40 -46.75
N GLY A 834 12.30 32.24 -47.46
CA GLY A 834 12.20 32.19 -48.93
C GLY A 834 11.77 30.81 -49.45
N ASP A 835 12.47 30.33 -50.47
CA ASP A 835 12.16 29.07 -51.16
C ASP A 835 12.33 27.84 -50.26
N GLU A 836 13.28 27.84 -49.31
CA GLU A 836 13.47 26.72 -48.38
C GLU A 836 12.26 26.53 -47.46
N LEU A 837 11.68 27.64 -46.98
CA LEU A 837 10.45 27.61 -46.18
C LEU A 837 9.25 27.16 -47.03
N ALA A 838 9.13 27.64 -48.28
CA ALA A 838 8.06 27.22 -49.18
C ALA A 838 8.14 25.73 -49.51
N GLY A 839 9.34 25.20 -49.74
CA GLY A 839 9.59 23.77 -49.94
C GLY A 839 9.19 22.93 -48.72
N ALA A 840 9.62 23.34 -47.51
CA ALA A 840 9.29 22.65 -46.27
C ALA A 840 7.76 22.63 -45.99
N VAL A 841 7.05 23.72 -46.31
CA VAL A 841 5.58 23.78 -46.24
C VAL A 841 4.95 22.76 -47.20
N GLY A 842 5.43 22.70 -48.46
CA GLY A 842 4.95 21.75 -49.45
C GLY A 842 5.14 20.28 -49.03
N GLU A 843 6.32 19.95 -48.50
CA GLU A 843 6.62 18.61 -47.98
C GLU A 843 5.75 18.25 -46.77
N ALA A 844 5.60 19.17 -45.81
CA ALA A 844 4.76 18.97 -44.62
C ALA A 844 3.30 18.67 -45.00
N VAL A 845 2.72 19.46 -45.91
CA VAL A 845 1.36 19.26 -46.43
C VAL A 845 1.24 17.89 -47.13
N GLY A 846 2.24 17.52 -47.94
CA GLY A 846 2.28 16.21 -48.61
C GLY A 846 2.29 15.05 -47.62
N TYR A 847 3.11 15.12 -46.57
CA TYR A 847 3.15 14.08 -45.53
C TYR A 847 1.89 14.04 -44.68
N LEU A 848 1.25 15.18 -44.40
CA LEU A 848 -0.03 15.22 -43.67
C LEU A 848 -1.13 14.51 -44.47
N SER A 849 -1.24 14.79 -45.78
CA SER A 849 -2.14 14.05 -46.68
C SER A 849 -1.86 12.55 -46.72
N ALA A 850 -0.58 12.16 -46.72
CA ALA A 850 -0.18 10.75 -46.64
C ALA A 850 -0.61 10.10 -45.33
N ALA A 851 -0.43 10.77 -44.18
CA ALA A 851 -0.86 10.27 -42.88
C ALA A 851 -2.39 10.12 -42.80
N MET A 852 -3.14 11.09 -43.32
CA MET A 852 -4.60 10.98 -43.42
C MET A 852 -5.03 9.80 -44.30
N THR A 853 -4.33 9.54 -45.39
CA THR A 853 -4.59 8.39 -46.27
C THR A 853 -4.36 7.07 -45.54
N ILE A 854 -3.30 6.96 -44.74
CA ILE A 854 -3.03 5.80 -43.88
C ILE A 854 -4.18 5.60 -42.89
N LEU A 855 -4.58 6.66 -42.17
CA LEU A 855 -5.67 6.57 -41.19
C LEU A 855 -7.00 6.17 -41.84
N ARG A 856 -7.34 6.76 -42.99
CA ARG A 856 -8.56 6.45 -43.75
C ARG A 856 -8.57 5.06 -44.33
N SER A 857 -7.41 4.50 -44.68
CA SER A 857 -7.29 3.12 -45.15
C SER A 857 -7.64 2.09 -44.09
N GLY A 858 -7.56 2.47 -42.79
CA GLY A 858 -7.73 1.58 -41.66
C GLY A 858 -6.53 0.66 -41.39
N ARG A 859 -5.45 0.72 -42.19
CA ARG A 859 -4.23 -0.09 -42.00
C ARG A 859 -3.16 0.69 -41.23
N ILE A 860 -3.35 0.84 -39.92
CA ILE A 860 -2.59 1.80 -39.10
C ILE A 860 -1.53 1.05 -38.29
N ALA A 861 -0.43 0.69 -38.97
CA ALA A 861 0.60 -0.15 -38.39
C ALA A 861 1.50 0.61 -37.38
N PRO A 862 1.96 -0.07 -36.30
CA PRO A 862 2.96 0.49 -35.39
C PRO A 862 4.25 0.90 -36.12
N ARG A 863 4.86 2.00 -35.67
CA ARG A 863 6.16 2.46 -36.16
C ARG A 863 7.31 1.60 -35.61
N TRP A 864 8.34 1.42 -36.44
CA TRP A 864 9.55 0.64 -36.15
C TRP A 864 10.51 1.30 -35.14
N GLU A 865 10.76 2.61 -35.26
CA GLU A 865 11.77 3.31 -34.45
C GLU A 865 11.31 3.60 -33.02
N GLN A 866 12.29 3.56 -32.10
CA GLN A 866 12.14 3.80 -30.67
C GLN A 866 12.44 5.27 -30.35
N ASP A 867 11.48 6.16 -30.56
CA ASP A 867 11.54 7.47 -29.91
C ASP A 867 10.73 7.40 -28.61
N ILE A 868 11.43 7.13 -27.50
CA ILE A 868 10.82 6.91 -26.18
C ILE A 868 10.03 8.13 -25.69
N ASP A 869 10.40 9.33 -26.14
CA ASP A 869 9.78 10.60 -25.72
C ASP A 869 8.42 10.84 -26.39
N TYR A 870 8.19 10.20 -27.55
CA TYR A 870 6.96 10.34 -28.33
C TYR A 870 6.07 9.10 -28.29
N ASP A 871 6.58 7.98 -27.75
CA ASP A 871 5.84 6.73 -27.56
C ASP A 871 5.33 6.59 -26.12
N ASP A 872 4.52 7.58 -25.71
CA ASP A 872 3.88 7.65 -24.40
C ASP A 872 2.86 6.51 -24.16
N MET A 873 2.58 5.70 -25.19
CA MET A 873 1.63 4.58 -25.19
C MET A 873 2.28 3.23 -25.50
N ARG A 874 3.61 3.11 -25.41
CA ARG A 874 4.35 1.86 -25.69
C ARG A 874 3.85 0.64 -24.93
N LEU A 875 3.24 0.84 -23.76
CA LEU A 875 2.65 -0.24 -22.94
C LEU A 875 1.40 -0.88 -23.58
N ALA A 876 0.81 -0.25 -24.58
CA ALA A 876 -0.25 -0.82 -25.39
C ALA A 876 0.26 -1.86 -26.42
N LEU A 877 1.58 -1.90 -26.67
CA LEU A 877 2.22 -2.87 -27.54
C LEU A 877 2.76 -4.08 -26.74
N PRO A 878 3.07 -5.20 -27.40
CA PRO A 878 3.65 -6.37 -26.73
C PRO A 878 4.93 -6.04 -25.96
N ALA A 879 5.13 -6.68 -24.82
CA ALA A 879 6.33 -6.50 -24.00
C ALA A 879 7.63 -6.79 -24.78
N ASP A 880 7.66 -7.87 -25.57
CA ASP A 880 8.71 -8.13 -26.56
C ASP A 880 8.36 -7.47 -27.90
N ARG A 881 8.47 -6.14 -27.90
CA ARG A 881 8.15 -5.29 -29.04
C ARG A 881 9.04 -5.60 -30.25
N GLU A 882 10.34 -5.82 -30.04
CA GLU A 882 11.28 -6.00 -31.15
C GLU A 882 10.96 -7.25 -31.96
N SER A 883 10.75 -8.39 -31.29
CA SER A 883 10.36 -9.62 -31.98
C SER A 883 9.01 -9.47 -32.66
N TYR A 884 8.07 -8.74 -32.06
CA TYR A 884 6.75 -8.45 -32.65
C TYR A 884 6.86 -7.64 -33.94
N LEU A 885 7.58 -6.52 -33.90
CA LEU A 885 7.83 -5.68 -35.07
C LEU A 885 8.55 -6.47 -36.18
N ARG A 886 9.58 -7.25 -35.82
CA ARG A 886 10.36 -8.06 -36.78
C ARG A 886 9.48 -9.11 -37.47
N ARG A 887 8.63 -9.81 -36.72
CA ARG A 887 7.70 -10.82 -37.26
C ARG A 887 6.73 -10.28 -38.32
N LYS A 888 6.35 -9.00 -38.21
CA LYS A 888 5.36 -8.34 -39.09
C LYS A 888 5.97 -7.23 -39.96
N ALA A 889 7.30 -7.22 -40.11
CA ALA A 889 8.02 -6.13 -40.75
C ALA A 889 7.65 -5.88 -42.22
N SER A 890 7.24 -6.90 -42.98
CA SER A 890 6.75 -6.70 -44.37
C SER A 890 5.47 -5.87 -44.37
N GLU A 891 4.48 -6.29 -43.59
CA GLU A 891 3.15 -5.69 -43.56
C GLU A 891 3.19 -4.28 -42.98
N PHE A 892 3.99 -4.05 -41.93
CA PHE A 892 4.16 -2.72 -41.34
C PHE A 892 4.84 -1.74 -42.30
N ARG A 893 5.84 -2.19 -43.08
CA ARG A 893 6.46 -1.36 -44.11
C ARG A 893 5.50 -0.99 -45.23
N THR A 894 4.65 -1.94 -45.66
CA THR A 894 3.62 -1.70 -46.67
C THR A 894 2.56 -0.72 -46.17
N ALA A 895 2.05 -0.92 -44.94
CA ALA A 895 1.04 -0.05 -44.35
C ALA A 895 1.54 1.40 -44.17
N ASN A 896 2.81 1.57 -43.81
CA ASN A 896 3.42 2.88 -43.57
C ASN A 896 4.19 3.46 -44.77
N GLN A 897 4.05 2.86 -45.97
CA GLN A 897 4.88 3.17 -47.14
C GLN A 897 4.93 4.67 -47.48
N LEU A 898 3.81 5.38 -47.34
CA LEU A 898 3.68 6.79 -47.68
C LEU A 898 4.48 7.72 -46.74
N LEU A 899 4.74 7.29 -45.50
CA LEU A 899 5.51 8.06 -44.51
C LEU A 899 6.96 7.57 -44.36
N ASN A 900 7.32 6.41 -44.92
CA ASN A 900 8.67 5.86 -44.82
C ASN A 900 9.74 6.86 -45.29
N ARG A 901 9.49 7.66 -46.35
CA ARG A 901 10.45 8.68 -46.81
C ARG A 901 10.74 9.75 -45.74
N LEU A 902 9.73 10.16 -44.98
CA LEU A 902 9.90 11.12 -43.89
C LEU A 902 10.72 10.48 -42.77
N TRP A 903 10.42 9.23 -42.42
CA TRP A 903 11.07 8.55 -41.30
C TRP A 903 12.49 8.06 -41.63
N SER A 904 12.78 7.72 -42.90
CA SER A 904 14.11 7.31 -43.36
C SER A 904 15.02 8.47 -43.74
N ALA A 905 14.53 9.71 -43.69
CA ALA A 905 15.36 10.87 -43.91
C ALA A 905 16.45 10.91 -42.82
N SER A 906 17.71 10.85 -43.22
CA SER A 906 18.85 10.99 -42.31
C SER A 906 18.74 12.33 -41.58
N THR A 907 18.76 12.29 -40.25
CA THR A 907 18.96 13.46 -39.41
C THR A 907 20.29 14.09 -39.74
#